data_AF-A0A932G5N6-F1
#
_entry.id   AF-A0A932G5N6-F1
#
_cell.length_a   1.000
_cell.length_b   1.000
_cell.length_c   1.000
_cell.angle_alpha   90.00
_cell.angle_beta   90.00
_cell.angle_gamma   90.00
#
_symmetry.space_group_name_H-M   'P 1'
#
loop_
_entity.id
_entity.type
_entity.pdbx_description
1 polymer ?
#
loop_
_entity_poly.entity_id
_entity_poly.type
_entity_poly.pdbx_seq_one_letter_code
_entity_poly.pdbx_strand_id
1 'polypeptide(L)'
;MNVAKVPPRPTLTAAARFRRGSAFVLGLLLVLSLERSPAAPGKPAKWRPKVRPAAGAPGLRGGLTASAPVRHEVASSPAALGRSRPQYASTVPVVEVNSEIKSHSEPEAPRPVPFSLREGLPTTGPTIELEAPDLTSVLEEDAAGTRDEKGLRRIGLRRVLPAPVRVHGRESSAGVWRDLADGGRLWTLSIQSAQAEAMRVHFEDVALPAGAALLVYDPEQPQEACGPYDRAFLGERRGFWSESVFAAKVTIELYLPPAAGADAPAFTVREVTHRYVKLLAADAQPAQVGNCEIDVTCRPEWLATARAIARVTFISPSGEDQCTGCLIADADPNTTIDYFYTANHCLANQATAEDAEFHWLYQTASCNGAPPNIASVPRTVGADFLAGLIAGPGDAALVRLRQAPPAGVTYVGWSTAPPGLDEELAIIHHPKGAHKHISFGKVSSWWANFYQVRWHSGSTERASSGGPLFNSAQKLIGQLRGGTADCERPEGIDNLGRFDVAFPVLQDWLLNRPVLVPNDNFVNAQLLPDLAGTLTANCSGAGKEAGEPDHAGNAGGRSLWYRWVAPADGRFTFDTVGSSIDTLLAVYTGASLGDLAVVASNDDFGPWSASRISFTAVARTGYYVAVDAFKGGAGRVVLNWQPGALSNDDFNNAREISGPTGEANASNIGMTKEPNERDHAGDPGGQSIWFRWIAPANGSVTFDTEGSVSIDPDTGQYLVLDTVLAVYTGSTVGSLTSLADNDDIDVASEIYESRVSFTAVAGTEYRIAVDGVQLEDGSVENGFVVLTWRQEQGAGTSAPPNNNFANGKVISGGTGSVSGTTVKATKEASEPAHNDTAGGRSIWFRWTAPGNGLVTFDTAGSSFDSVLAVYRGNSLGTLAYVLSNDDIDNFTRQSRLTFAAAAGTEYRVAVDGYLTTGNTTREGDVVLNWNLGVGTGGNDAFANAQTISGGSGRVNGTNVAATKEAGEPVHAGDLGGASIWFRWTAPADGPVTFDTVGSTFDTALAVYVGASVASLTPMMSDEDIDQDAGVYQSRLTFDATAGREYRIAVEGFLSPDLPVEEGSVVLNWAQTPVVRIVFSEPRVLADGSFRCTIAGPAGSALDVEVSANLTAWTKLTTRPNPTGTVDFSDAPPAGAARRFYRARPGQ
;
A
#
# COMPACT_ATOMS: atom_id res chain seq x y z
N MET A 1 44.39 -70.24 -21.80
CA MET A 1 43.67 -71.08 -22.78
C MET A 1 42.22 -70.63 -22.78
N ASN A 2 41.75 -70.19 -23.95
CA ASN A 2 40.36 -70.01 -24.44
C ASN A 2 39.31 -69.32 -23.54
N VAL A 3 38.45 -68.41 -23.99
CA VAL A 3 38.29 -67.49 -25.14
C VAL A 3 36.87 -66.92 -24.99
N ALA A 4 36.68 -65.63 -25.34
CA ALA A 4 35.42 -64.96 -25.74
C ALA A 4 34.32 -64.70 -24.69
N LYS A 5 33.58 -63.57 -24.70
CA LYS A 5 33.50 -62.34 -25.54
C LYS A 5 32.63 -61.33 -24.71
N VAL A 6 32.92 -60.05 -24.42
CA VAL A 6 33.40 -58.87 -25.22
C VAL A 6 32.28 -58.31 -26.13
N PRO A 7 32.08 -56.97 -26.30
CA PRO A 7 32.41 -55.76 -25.50
C PRO A 7 31.39 -54.56 -25.72
N PRO A 8 31.72 -53.23 -25.66
CA PRO A 8 32.24 -52.40 -24.56
C PRO A 8 31.59 -50.98 -24.43
N ARG A 9 32.04 -50.24 -23.39
CA ARG A 9 32.09 -48.77 -23.18
C ARG A 9 33.23 -48.13 -24.04
N PRO A 10 33.45 -46.77 -24.22
CA PRO A 10 33.64 -45.81 -23.13
C PRO A 10 33.47 -44.27 -23.38
N THR A 11 33.71 -43.57 -22.26
CA THR A 11 33.92 -42.17 -21.82
C THR A 11 34.48 -41.04 -22.72
N LEU A 12 34.26 -39.80 -22.22
CA LEU A 12 35.11 -38.57 -22.15
C LEU A 12 34.78 -37.32 -23.04
N THR A 13 34.48 -36.21 -22.34
CA THR A 13 34.86 -34.77 -22.48
C THR A 13 34.84 -33.98 -23.81
N ALA A 14 34.26 -32.76 -23.67
CA ALA A 14 34.68 -31.44 -24.17
C ALA A 14 34.35 -30.93 -25.60
N ALA A 15 33.62 -29.80 -25.60
CA ALA A 15 33.75 -28.58 -26.42
C ALA A 15 33.56 -28.55 -27.96
N ALA A 16 32.85 -27.48 -28.37
CA ALA A 16 32.91 -26.72 -29.63
C ALA A 16 31.92 -27.02 -30.79
N ARG A 17 30.99 -26.05 -30.97
CA ARG A 17 30.61 -25.32 -32.21
C ARG A 17 30.20 -26.05 -33.51
N PHE A 18 29.03 -25.61 -34.03
CA PHE A 18 28.59 -25.54 -35.45
C PHE A 18 28.36 -26.91 -36.15
N ARG A 19 27.24 -27.25 -36.80
CA ARG A 19 26.43 -26.54 -37.82
C ARG A 19 25.07 -27.26 -38.02
N ARG A 20 24.14 -26.50 -38.61
CA ARG A 20 22.80 -26.82 -39.15
C ARG A 20 22.65 -28.19 -39.85
N GLY A 21 21.43 -28.74 -39.71
CA GLY A 21 20.81 -29.67 -40.64
C GLY A 21 19.29 -29.54 -40.59
N SER A 22 18.73 -28.66 -41.43
CA SER A 22 17.32 -28.70 -41.83
C SER A 22 17.26 -29.23 -43.26
N ALA A 23 16.30 -30.12 -43.55
CA ALA A 23 15.52 -30.22 -44.78
C ALA A 23 14.67 -31.52 -44.71
N PHE A 24 13.46 -31.65 -45.26
CA PHE A 24 13.06 -31.32 -46.63
C PHE A 24 11.52 -31.18 -46.72
N VAL A 25 11.06 -30.11 -47.37
CA VAL A 25 10.09 -30.12 -48.52
C VAL A 25 8.57 -30.26 -48.26
N LEU A 26 7.65 -29.57 -48.96
CA LEU A 26 7.57 -29.00 -50.33
C LEU A 26 6.46 -27.90 -50.39
N GLY A 27 6.54 -26.92 -51.30
CA GLY A 27 5.31 -26.53 -52.03
C GLY A 27 4.84 -25.07 -52.20
N LEU A 28 5.70 -24.15 -52.65
CA LEU A 28 5.56 -23.43 -53.94
C LEU A 28 4.56 -22.25 -54.18
N LEU A 29 5.17 -21.18 -54.78
CA LEU A 29 4.73 -20.24 -55.85
C LEU A 29 3.89 -18.98 -55.45
N LEU A 30 4.16 -17.71 -55.84
CA LEU A 30 5.23 -17.02 -56.62
C LEU A 30 4.90 -15.48 -56.64
N VAL A 31 5.87 -14.58 -56.35
CA VAL A 31 6.51 -13.54 -57.23
C VAL A 31 5.82 -12.18 -57.45
N LEU A 32 6.46 -11.09 -57.01
CA LEU A 32 7.37 -10.23 -57.82
C LEU A 32 8.11 -9.21 -56.94
N SER A 33 9.43 -9.14 -57.15
CA SER A 33 10.38 -8.18 -56.62
C SER A 33 10.71 -7.13 -57.68
N LEU A 34 11.21 -5.96 -57.29
CA LEU A 34 12.21 -5.22 -58.07
C LEU A 34 13.02 -4.27 -57.15
N GLU A 35 14.29 -4.62 -56.98
CA GLU A 35 15.39 -3.76 -56.50
C GLU A 35 15.95 -2.89 -57.64
N ARG A 36 16.53 -1.72 -57.32
CA ARG A 36 17.99 -1.43 -57.40
C ARG A 36 18.34 0.09 -57.40
N SER A 37 19.18 0.46 -56.42
CA SER A 37 20.36 1.36 -56.29
C SER A 37 20.78 2.39 -57.39
N PRO A 38 21.90 3.16 -57.25
CA PRO A 38 22.03 4.49 -56.63
C PRO A 38 22.72 5.57 -57.56
N ALA A 39 22.78 6.85 -57.15
CA ALA A 39 23.88 7.85 -57.38
C ALA A 39 23.39 9.33 -57.43
N ALA A 40 24.19 10.25 -56.85
CA ALA A 40 24.16 11.71 -57.03
C ALA A 40 24.98 12.13 -58.30
N PRO A 41 25.12 13.42 -58.76
CA PRO A 41 24.80 14.73 -58.13
C PRO A 41 24.22 15.86 -59.05
N GLY A 42 23.83 17.02 -58.49
CA GLY A 42 23.67 18.28 -59.24
C GLY A 42 22.80 19.38 -58.60
N LYS A 43 23.40 20.52 -58.19
CA LYS A 43 22.77 21.84 -57.87
C LYS A 43 22.36 22.59 -59.17
N PRO A 44 21.67 23.77 -59.20
CA PRO A 44 21.36 24.75 -58.12
C PRO A 44 19.95 25.42 -58.15
N ALA A 45 19.57 26.14 -57.09
CA ALA A 45 19.05 27.52 -57.16
C ALA A 45 18.90 28.16 -55.76
N LYS A 46 19.41 29.39 -55.64
CA LYS A 46 19.41 30.28 -54.47
C LYS A 46 18.07 31.01 -54.34
N TRP A 47 17.65 31.35 -53.13
CA TRP A 47 17.17 32.69 -52.77
C TRP A 47 17.38 32.95 -51.27
N ARG A 48 18.07 34.05 -50.94
CA ARG A 48 18.15 34.68 -49.61
C ARG A 48 17.21 35.89 -49.61
N PRO A 49 16.75 36.36 -48.44
CA PRO A 49 17.30 37.63 -47.92
C PRO A 49 17.54 37.57 -46.39
N LYS A 50 18.70 37.98 -45.86
CA LYS A 50 19.20 39.34 -45.52
C LYS A 50 18.53 39.96 -44.28
N VAL A 51 19.38 40.30 -43.32
CA VAL A 51 19.13 40.79 -41.95
C VAL A 51 19.39 42.30 -41.85
N ARG A 52 18.74 42.95 -40.86
CA ARG A 52 19.09 44.18 -40.09
C ARG A 52 18.32 45.47 -40.44
N PRO A 53 18.20 46.46 -39.52
CA PRO A 53 17.77 46.40 -38.11
C PRO A 53 16.82 47.57 -37.69
N ALA A 54 16.45 47.59 -36.40
CA ALA A 54 15.73 48.57 -35.56
C ALA A 54 15.71 50.08 -35.92
N ALA A 55 14.61 50.76 -35.56
CA ALA A 55 14.52 51.84 -34.53
C ALA A 55 13.25 52.71 -34.67
N GLY A 56 12.68 53.14 -33.54
CA GLY A 56 11.98 54.44 -33.43
C GLY A 56 10.52 54.42 -32.94
N ALA A 57 10.33 54.54 -31.62
CA ALA A 57 9.17 55.25 -31.03
C ALA A 57 9.49 56.77 -31.01
N PRO A 58 8.51 57.71 -30.90
CA PRO A 58 7.87 57.97 -29.59
C PRO A 58 6.40 58.47 -29.60
N GLY A 59 5.67 58.09 -28.53
CA GLY A 59 4.81 58.90 -27.65
C GLY A 59 3.68 59.80 -28.18
N LEU A 60 2.49 59.71 -27.54
CA LEU A 60 1.86 60.81 -26.77
C LEU A 60 0.48 60.41 -26.13
N ARG A 61 0.44 60.48 -24.79
CA ARG A 61 -0.56 61.04 -23.84
C ARG A 61 -2.08 60.77 -23.93
N GLY A 62 -2.62 60.48 -22.73
CA GLY A 62 -3.97 60.82 -22.22
C GLY A 62 -4.83 59.56 -21.96
N GLY A 63 -5.45 59.28 -20.82
CA GLY A 63 -5.77 60.04 -19.62
C GLY A 63 -7.19 59.66 -19.16
N LEU A 64 -7.30 59.04 -17.98
CA LEU A 64 -8.42 59.04 -17.02
C LEU A 64 -9.71 58.19 -17.23
N THR A 65 -9.99 57.44 -16.15
CA THR A 65 -11.27 57.16 -15.44
C THR A 65 -12.26 56.08 -15.89
N ALA A 66 -12.31 55.03 -15.05
CA ALA A 66 -13.45 54.53 -14.27
C ALA A 66 -14.55 53.63 -14.89
N SER A 67 -14.95 52.68 -14.03
CA SER A 67 -16.24 51.95 -13.91
C SER A 67 -16.54 50.73 -14.82
N ALA A 68 -16.62 49.57 -14.15
CA ALA A 68 -17.38 48.37 -14.51
C ALA A 68 -18.90 48.68 -14.62
N PRO A 69 -19.80 47.84 -15.20
CA PRO A 69 -19.80 46.36 -15.11
C PRO A 69 -20.25 45.55 -16.35
N VAL A 70 -19.86 44.27 -16.30
CA VAL A 70 -20.51 43.03 -16.77
C VAL A 70 -21.71 43.16 -17.72
N ARG A 71 -21.55 42.65 -18.95
CA ARG A 71 -22.62 41.94 -19.69
C ARG A 71 -22.03 40.84 -20.57
N HIS A 72 -22.67 39.67 -20.47
CA HIS A 72 -22.55 38.53 -21.37
C HIS A 72 -22.93 38.91 -22.80
N GLU A 73 -22.13 38.50 -23.78
CA GLU A 73 -22.63 38.21 -25.12
C GLU A 73 -21.81 37.08 -25.75
N VAL A 74 -22.54 36.08 -26.25
CA VAL A 74 -22.07 34.91 -26.98
C VAL A 74 -21.91 35.31 -28.44
N ALA A 75 -20.74 35.09 -29.03
CA ALA A 75 -20.60 35.03 -30.49
C ALA A 75 -19.44 34.13 -30.92
N SER A 76 -19.78 33.28 -31.88
CA SER A 76 -19.06 32.26 -32.65
C SER A 76 -17.69 32.60 -33.27
N SER A 77 -16.80 31.60 -33.23
CA SER A 77 -15.57 31.27 -34.00
C SER A 77 -15.46 31.78 -35.46
N PRO A 78 -14.23 31.95 -36.05
CA PRO A 78 -13.35 30.83 -36.42
C PRO A 78 -11.82 31.01 -36.23
N ALA A 79 -11.16 29.85 -36.24
CA ALA A 79 -9.75 29.59 -35.97
C ALA A 79 -8.75 30.22 -36.95
N ALA A 80 -7.58 30.62 -36.41
CA ALA A 80 -6.32 30.69 -37.12
C ALA A 80 -5.26 29.92 -36.31
N LEU A 81 -4.69 28.89 -36.95
CA LEU A 81 -3.70 27.96 -36.41
C LEU A 81 -2.37 28.66 -36.10
N GLY A 82 -2.03 28.76 -34.82
CA GLY A 82 -0.68 28.88 -34.30
C GLY A 82 -0.51 27.85 -33.19
N ARG A 83 0.39 26.88 -33.36
CA ARG A 83 0.65 25.84 -32.35
C ARG A 83 1.29 26.48 -31.10
N SER A 84 0.50 26.77 -30.07
CA SER A 84 0.98 26.98 -28.70
C SER A 84 0.75 25.69 -27.90
N ARG A 85 1.81 25.17 -27.29
CA ARG A 85 1.80 23.99 -26.41
C ARG A 85 0.88 24.25 -25.20
N PRO A 86 0.09 23.27 -24.70
CA PRO A 86 -0.75 23.48 -23.53
C PRO A 86 0.12 23.73 -22.29
N GLN A 87 -0.02 24.90 -21.68
CA GLN A 87 0.52 25.20 -20.36
C GLN A 87 -0.47 24.68 -19.31
N TYR A 88 -0.04 23.76 -18.44
CA TYR A 88 -0.81 23.38 -17.27
C TYR A 88 -0.78 24.57 -16.29
N ALA A 89 -1.90 25.29 -16.15
CA ALA A 89 -1.99 26.37 -15.17
C ALA A 89 -2.08 25.78 -13.76
N SER A 90 -1.25 26.26 -12.84
CA SER A 90 -1.34 25.89 -11.42
C SER A 90 -2.64 26.45 -10.83
N THR A 91 -3.40 25.62 -10.13
CA THR A 91 -4.61 26.01 -9.37
C THR A 91 -4.27 26.43 -7.94
N VAL A 92 -3.00 26.33 -7.54
CA VAL A 92 -2.52 26.65 -6.19
C VAL A 92 -2.31 28.16 -6.05
N PRO A 93 -2.75 28.80 -4.94
CA PRO A 93 -2.49 30.21 -4.69
C PRO A 93 -0.99 30.52 -4.73
N VAL A 94 -0.62 31.65 -5.34
CA VAL A 94 0.75 32.14 -5.33
C VAL A 94 1.10 32.65 -3.93
N VAL A 95 2.09 32.02 -3.31
CA VAL A 95 2.66 32.40 -2.02
C VAL A 95 4.17 32.52 -2.22
N GLU A 96 4.75 33.58 -1.69
CA GLU A 96 6.19 33.85 -1.78
C GLU A 96 6.77 34.18 -0.41
N VAL A 97 7.88 33.53 -0.07
CA VAL A 97 8.65 33.76 1.16
C VAL A 97 10.07 34.14 0.79
N ASN A 98 10.62 35.18 1.42
CA ASN A 98 11.98 35.63 1.11
C ASN A 98 13.05 34.75 1.75
N SER A 99 14.25 34.75 1.15
CA SER A 99 15.38 34.09 1.79
C SER A 99 15.79 34.88 3.01
N GLU A 100 16.13 34.16 4.07
CA GLU A 100 16.49 34.77 5.34
C GLU A 100 17.90 34.35 5.74
N ILE A 101 18.71 35.37 6.06
CA ILE A 101 20.01 35.14 6.68
C ILE A 101 19.74 35.05 8.18
N LYS A 102 19.47 33.83 8.63
CA LYS A 102 19.37 33.51 10.05
C LYS A 102 20.73 33.01 10.51
N SER A 103 21.35 33.71 11.44
CA SER A 103 22.57 33.24 12.08
C SER A 103 22.20 32.48 13.33
N HIS A 104 22.45 31.17 13.37
CA HIS A 104 22.61 30.49 14.66
C HIS A 104 23.80 31.14 15.38
N SER A 105 23.53 31.73 16.55
CA SER A 105 24.54 32.43 17.37
C SER A 105 25.39 31.48 18.21
N GLU A 106 24.98 30.22 18.30
CA GLU A 106 25.67 29.18 19.03
C GLU A 106 26.80 28.61 18.14
N PRO A 107 28.07 28.64 18.60
CA PRO A 107 29.15 27.96 17.89
C PRO A 107 28.89 26.46 17.84
N GLU A 108 29.41 25.78 16.80
CA GLU A 108 29.38 24.32 16.72
C GLU A 108 29.88 23.72 18.05
N ALA A 109 29.11 22.79 18.61
CA ALA A 109 29.48 22.15 19.86
C ALA A 109 30.86 21.48 19.68
N PRO A 110 31.82 21.69 20.60
CA PRO A 110 33.12 21.07 20.48
C PRO A 110 32.98 19.55 20.47
N ARG A 111 33.73 18.89 19.59
CA ARG A 111 33.81 17.42 19.53
C ARG A 111 34.08 16.87 20.94
N PRO A 112 33.39 15.81 21.38
CA PRO A 112 33.66 15.19 22.66
C PRO A 112 35.10 14.67 22.71
N VAL A 113 35.71 14.73 23.89
CA VAL A 113 37.02 14.12 24.13
C VAL A 113 36.80 12.76 24.80
N PRO A 114 37.22 11.64 24.16
CA PRO A 114 37.16 10.31 24.76
C PRO A 114 37.75 10.30 26.16
N PHE A 115 37.08 9.58 27.07
CA PHE A 115 37.53 9.43 28.44
C PHE A 115 38.90 8.73 28.47
N SER A 116 39.11 7.73 27.60
CA SER A 116 40.42 7.08 27.47
C SER A 116 41.54 8.07 27.15
N LEU A 117 41.31 8.99 26.21
CA LEU A 117 42.29 10.00 25.83
C LEU A 117 42.57 10.98 26.98
N ARG A 118 41.52 11.44 27.67
CA ARG A 118 41.61 12.38 28.80
C ARG A 118 42.45 11.85 29.96
N GLU A 119 42.29 10.57 30.28
CA GLU A 119 42.98 9.91 31.40
C GLU A 119 44.28 9.20 30.98
N GLY A 120 44.71 9.32 29.72
CA GLY A 120 45.92 8.65 29.22
C GLY A 120 45.83 7.12 29.18
N LEU A 121 44.62 6.58 29.04
CA LEU A 121 44.35 5.15 28.87
C LEU A 121 44.43 4.75 27.39
N PRO A 122 44.54 3.44 27.07
CA PRO A 122 44.53 2.98 25.69
C PRO A 122 43.24 3.38 24.97
N THR A 123 43.37 4.08 23.84
CA THR A 123 42.26 4.53 22.97
C THR A 123 41.76 3.43 22.04
N THR A 124 42.33 2.22 22.11
CA THR A 124 41.92 1.03 21.34
C THR A 124 41.44 -0.07 22.28
N GLY A 125 40.41 -0.80 21.86
CA GLY A 125 39.94 -2.03 22.51
C GLY A 125 40.39 -3.30 21.76
N PRO A 126 39.96 -4.49 22.23
CA PRO A 126 39.97 -5.70 21.41
C PRO A 126 39.34 -5.43 20.05
N THR A 127 39.93 -5.95 18.97
CA THR A 127 39.50 -5.64 17.61
C THR A 127 38.72 -6.80 16.99
N ILE A 128 37.52 -6.52 16.49
CA ILE A 128 36.80 -7.39 15.55
C ILE A 128 37.23 -7.00 14.14
N GLU A 129 37.79 -7.95 13.39
CA GLU A 129 38.23 -7.73 12.01
C GLU A 129 37.20 -8.27 11.03
N LEU A 130 36.81 -7.44 10.07
CA LEU A 130 35.99 -7.81 8.93
C LEU A 130 36.86 -7.85 7.68
N GLU A 131 36.83 -8.98 6.96
CA GLU A 131 37.51 -9.11 5.68
C GLU A 131 37.01 -8.07 4.68
N ALA A 132 37.91 -7.60 3.81
CA ALA A 132 37.59 -6.65 2.76
C ALA A 132 36.49 -7.22 1.85
N PRO A 133 35.41 -6.47 1.57
CA PRO A 133 34.38 -6.91 0.63
C PRO A 133 34.95 -7.02 -0.80
N ASP A 134 34.32 -7.84 -1.64
CA ASP A 134 34.61 -7.82 -3.07
C ASP A 134 34.04 -6.55 -3.70
N LEU A 135 34.86 -5.50 -3.76
CA LEU A 135 34.47 -4.23 -4.37
C LEU A 135 34.32 -4.31 -5.90
N THR A 136 34.85 -5.35 -6.55
CA THR A 136 34.76 -5.48 -8.01
C THR A 136 33.32 -5.70 -8.43
N SER A 137 32.66 -6.68 -7.82
CA SER A 137 31.23 -6.98 -8.07
C SER A 137 30.32 -5.82 -7.69
N VAL A 138 30.59 -5.14 -6.57
CA VAL A 138 29.84 -3.96 -6.12
C VAL A 138 29.93 -2.81 -7.12
N LEU A 139 31.13 -2.53 -7.63
CA LEU A 139 31.32 -1.47 -8.63
C LEU A 139 30.71 -1.84 -9.99
N GLU A 140 30.70 -3.12 -10.36
CA GLU A 140 30.00 -3.60 -11.57
C GLU A 140 28.48 -3.49 -11.43
N GLU A 141 27.92 -3.81 -10.26
CA GLU A 141 26.50 -3.61 -9.93
C GLU A 141 26.12 -2.13 -10.01
N ASP A 142 26.89 -1.26 -9.35
CA ASP A 142 26.68 0.19 -9.36
C ASP A 142 26.73 0.75 -10.79
N ALA A 143 27.62 0.23 -11.64
CA ALA A 143 27.76 0.62 -13.04
C ALA A 143 26.66 0.02 -13.95
N ALA A 144 26.12 -1.15 -13.64
CA ALA A 144 25.03 -1.77 -14.39
C ALA A 144 23.70 -1.01 -14.16
N GLY A 145 23.49 -0.51 -12.95
CA GLY A 145 22.32 0.30 -12.57
C GLY A 145 22.28 1.70 -13.19
N THR A 146 23.22 2.10 -14.06
CA THR A 146 23.32 3.48 -14.61
C THR A 146 22.60 3.71 -15.94
N ARG A 147 21.74 2.80 -16.41
CA ARG A 147 21.36 2.83 -17.83
C ARG A 147 20.25 3.78 -18.24
N ASP A 148 19.22 4.08 -17.42
CA ASP A 148 18.09 4.89 -17.95
C ASP A 148 17.56 6.07 -17.09
N GLU A 149 17.84 6.21 -15.78
CA GLU A 149 17.62 7.47 -15.03
C GLU A 149 18.66 7.69 -13.91
N LYS A 150 18.92 8.96 -13.53
CA LYS A 150 19.70 9.32 -12.32
C LYS A 150 18.96 8.87 -11.06
N GLY A 151 19.29 7.67 -10.57
CA GLY A 151 18.87 7.18 -9.26
C GLY A 151 19.83 7.53 -8.11
N LEU A 152 19.57 6.95 -6.94
CA LEU A 152 20.43 7.03 -5.76
C LEU A 152 21.87 6.62 -6.09
N ARG A 153 22.82 7.23 -5.38
CA ARG A 153 24.24 6.84 -5.45
C ARG A 153 24.63 6.16 -4.16
N ARG A 154 24.77 4.83 -4.23
CA ARG A 154 25.40 4.06 -3.18
C ARG A 154 26.86 4.47 -3.04
N ILE A 155 27.29 4.68 -1.79
CA ILE A 155 28.66 5.04 -1.41
C ILE A 155 29.28 4.09 -0.39
N GLY A 156 28.44 3.29 0.28
CA GLY A 156 28.86 2.32 1.27
C GLY A 156 27.97 1.09 1.33
N LEU A 157 28.51 0.02 1.88
CA LEU A 157 27.82 -1.27 2.10
C LEU A 157 27.46 -1.41 3.58
N ARG A 158 26.36 -2.10 3.87
CA ARG A 158 26.10 -2.60 5.22
C ARG A 158 26.87 -3.90 5.44
N ARG A 159 27.58 -4.00 6.55
CA ARG A 159 28.41 -5.14 6.91
C ARG A 159 27.96 -5.68 8.27
N VAL A 160 27.29 -6.82 8.25
CA VAL A 160 26.92 -7.55 9.47
C VAL A 160 28.19 -8.10 10.13
N LEU A 161 28.26 -7.97 11.45
CA LEU A 161 29.34 -8.55 12.26
C LEU A 161 29.17 -10.08 12.34
N PRO A 162 30.26 -10.86 12.42
CA PRO A 162 30.17 -12.33 12.53
C PRO A 162 29.33 -12.82 13.72
N ALA A 163 29.30 -12.03 14.80
CA ALA A 163 28.40 -12.19 15.93
C ALA A 163 27.98 -10.81 16.46
N PRO A 164 26.71 -10.61 16.86
CA PRO A 164 26.29 -9.38 17.52
C PRO A 164 27.06 -9.12 18.80
N VAL A 165 27.51 -7.87 18.98
CA VAL A 165 28.11 -7.42 20.23
C VAL A 165 26.99 -6.95 21.14
N ARG A 166 26.71 -7.69 22.21
CA ARG A 166 25.70 -7.34 23.22
C ARG A 166 26.42 -6.86 24.47
N VAL A 167 26.01 -5.71 24.98
CA VAL A 167 26.45 -5.17 26.27
C VAL A 167 25.23 -5.08 27.17
N HIS A 168 25.31 -5.65 28.36
CA HIS A 168 24.26 -5.55 29.38
C HIS A 168 24.90 -5.51 30.77
N GLY A 169 24.77 -4.38 31.47
CA GLY A 169 25.36 -4.18 32.79
C GLY A 169 26.88 -4.22 32.76
N ARG A 170 27.46 -5.28 33.33
CA ARG A 170 28.92 -5.54 33.33
C ARG A 170 29.33 -6.61 32.33
N GLU A 171 28.36 -7.25 31.69
CA GLU A 171 28.60 -8.34 30.76
C GLU A 171 28.64 -7.80 29.34
N SER A 172 29.55 -8.35 28.54
CA SER A 172 29.64 -8.03 27.13
C SER A 172 30.12 -9.24 26.33
N SER A 173 29.50 -9.53 25.19
CA SER A 173 29.95 -10.63 24.32
C SER A 173 31.29 -10.34 23.63
N ALA A 174 31.67 -9.08 23.52
CA ALA A 174 32.98 -8.62 23.06
C ALA A 174 33.37 -7.29 23.72
N GLY A 175 34.62 -6.85 23.55
CA GLY A 175 35.15 -5.64 24.17
C GLY A 175 35.72 -5.89 25.57
N VAL A 176 36.22 -4.84 26.22
CA VAL A 176 36.85 -4.95 27.54
C VAL A 176 36.37 -3.84 28.47
N TRP A 177 35.97 -4.25 29.69
CA TRP A 177 35.68 -3.35 30.80
C TRP A 177 36.95 -3.02 31.60
N ARG A 178 37.07 -1.76 32.03
CA ARG A 178 38.11 -1.28 32.94
C ARG A 178 37.45 -0.48 34.07
N ASP A 179 37.75 -0.84 35.31
CA ASP A 179 37.41 -0.02 36.47
C ASP A 179 38.37 1.18 36.55
N LEU A 180 37.84 2.35 36.88
CA LEU A 180 38.57 3.62 36.89
C LEU A 180 38.87 4.09 38.31
N ALA A 181 39.90 4.92 38.46
CA ALA A 181 40.35 5.42 39.76
C ALA A 181 39.31 6.31 40.46
N ASP A 182 38.41 6.94 39.70
CA ASP A 182 37.30 7.74 40.20
C ASP A 182 36.09 6.90 40.65
N GLY A 183 36.15 5.57 40.48
CA GLY A 183 35.05 4.63 40.73
C GLY A 183 34.11 4.44 39.54
N GLY A 184 34.38 5.10 38.40
CA GLY A 184 33.67 4.92 37.15
C GLY A 184 34.12 3.65 36.43
N ARG A 185 33.51 3.39 35.28
CA ARG A 185 33.84 2.24 34.43
C ARG A 185 33.92 2.67 32.97
N LEU A 186 34.86 2.07 32.25
CA LEU A 186 35.05 2.29 30.82
C LEU A 186 34.96 0.95 30.08
N TRP A 187 34.13 0.88 29.06
CA TRP A 187 34.12 -0.23 28.10
C TRP A 187 34.64 0.23 26.75
N THR A 188 35.52 -0.55 26.14
CA THR A 188 36.08 -0.25 24.80
C THR A 188 36.07 -1.48 23.90
N LEU A 189 35.66 -1.30 22.65
CA LEU A 189 35.77 -2.27 21.57
C LEU A 189 36.21 -1.56 20.29
N SER A 190 37.09 -2.17 19.51
CA SER A 190 37.42 -1.68 18.17
C SER A 190 36.84 -2.60 17.09
N ILE A 191 36.41 -2.02 15.96
CA ILE A 191 35.95 -2.75 14.78
C ILE A 191 36.77 -2.24 13.59
N GLN A 192 37.37 -3.17 12.85
CA GLN A 192 38.14 -2.88 11.64
C GLN A 192 37.38 -3.44 10.43
N SER A 193 37.06 -2.58 9.47
CA SER A 193 36.63 -3.00 8.14
C SER A 193 37.74 -2.69 7.15
N ALA A 194 38.50 -3.72 6.75
CA ALA A 194 39.69 -3.52 5.92
C ALA A 194 39.35 -2.78 4.63
N GLN A 195 40.10 -1.72 4.32
CA GLN A 195 39.95 -0.83 3.15
C GLN A 195 38.73 0.11 3.15
N ALA A 196 37.95 0.20 4.23
CA ALA A 196 36.88 1.20 4.32
C ALA A 196 37.47 2.63 4.38
N GLU A 197 36.87 3.55 3.63
CA GLU A 197 37.20 4.98 3.64
C GLU A 197 36.49 5.72 4.79
N ALA A 198 35.36 5.18 5.25
CA ALA A 198 34.67 5.61 6.45
C ALA A 198 33.76 4.48 6.98
N MET A 199 33.42 4.56 8.26
CA MET A 199 32.51 3.62 8.92
C MET A 199 31.53 4.37 9.82
N ARG A 200 30.30 3.87 9.87
CA ARG A 200 29.26 4.17 10.86
C ARG A 200 28.93 2.89 11.62
N VAL A 201 28.56 3.01 12.89
CA VAL A 201 28.20 1.87 13.76
C VAL A 201 26.70 1.90 14.00
N HIS A 202 26.03 0.76 13.79
CA HIS A 202 24.61 0.61 14.10
C HIS A 202 24.43 0.13 15.54
N PHE A 203 23.76 0.93 16.36
CA PHE A 203 23.37 0.58 17.72
C PHE A 203 21.87 0.26 17.78
N GLU A 204 21.53 -0.82 18.47
CA GLU A 204 20.17 -1.28 18.74
C GLU A 204 19.97 -1.48 20.24
N ASP A 205 18.72 -1.57 20.69
CA ASP A 205 18.32 -1.81 22.08
C ASP A 205 19.04 -0.91 23.11
N VAL A 206 19.29 0.35 22.74
CA VAL A 206 20.12 1.27 23.52
C VAL A 206 19.35 1.79 24.73
N ALA A 207 19.82 1.43 25.92
CA ALA A 207 19.40 1.97 27.20
C ALA A 207 20.65 2.40 27.98
N LEU A 208 20.81 3.71 28.19
CA LEU A 208 21.95 4.26 28.93
C LEU A 208 21.50 4.88 30.25
N PRO A 209 22.17 4.59 31.38
CA PRO A 209 21.89 5.24 32.65
C PRO A 209 22.29 6.72 32.62
N ALA A 210 21.80 7.50 33.59
CA ALA A 210 22.09 8.93 33.65
C ALA A 210 23.60 9.21 33.74
N GLY A 211 24.09 10.10 32.87
CA GLY A 211 25.51 10.48 32.79
C GLY A 211 26.40 9.51 32.02
N ALA A 212 25.87 8.38 31.52
CA ALA A 212 26.58 7.52 30.60
C ALA A 212 26.53 8.08 29.17
N ALA A 213 27.60 7.85 28.40
CA ALA A 213 27.70 8.27 27.01
C ALA A 213 28.49 7.26 26.19
N LEU A 214 28.01 7.02 24.97
CA LEU A 214 28.76 6.32 23.92
C LEU A 214 29.51 7.33 23.05
N LEU A 215 30.73 6.96 22.67
CA LEU A 215 31.56 7.65 21.69
C LEU A 215 32.03 6.66 20.63
N VAL A 216 32.15 7.14 19.39
CA VAL A 216 32.74 6.37 18.28
C VAL A 216 33.81 7.23 17.63
N TYR A 217 35.03 6.71 17.49
CA TYR A 217 36.17 7.50 17.02
C TYR A 217 37.24 6.67 16.33
N ASP A 218 38.09 7.31 15.52
CA ASP A 218 39.30 6.70 14.99
C ASP A 218 40.34 6.59 16.11
N PRO A 219 40.84 5.40 16.48
CA PRO A 219 41.86 5.26 17.52
C PRO A 219 43.17 5.99 17.21
N GLU A 220 43.48 6.31 15.94
CA GLU A 220 44.63 7.13 15.54
C GLU A 220 44.35 8.64 15.65
N GLN A 221 43.08 9.04 15.61
CA GLN A 221 42.61 10.42 15.72
C GLN A 221 41.47 10.58 16.75
N PRO A 222 41.68 10.17 18.01
CA PRO A 222 40.62 10.10 19.02
C PRO A 222 40.02 11.46 19.39
N GLN A 223 40.69 12.57 19.08
CA GLN A 223 40.16 13.92 19.24
C GLN A 223 39.00 14.24 18.28
N GLU A 224 38.80 13.47 17.22
CA GLU A 224 37.70 13.63 16.25
C GLU A 224 36.49 12.75 16.59
N ALA A 225 36.29 12.46 17.88
CA ALA A 225 35.23 11.56 18.30
C ALA A 225 33.83 12.07 17.96
N CYS A 226 32.96 11.13 17.63
CA CYS A 226 31.55 11.36 17.33
C CYS A 226 30.69 11.03 18.56
N GLY A 227 29.60 11.78 18.74
CA GLY A 227 28.78 11.80 19.96
C GLY A 227 28.94 13.10 20.76
N PRO A 228 28.66 13.12 22.08
CA PRO A 228 28.26 11.98 22.90
C PRO A 228 26.86 11.49 22.54
N TYR A 229 26.72 10.17 22.34
CA TYR A 229 25.41 9.55 22.26
C TYR A 229 24.98 9.19 23.68
N ASP A 230 24.37 10.16 24.35
CA ASP A 230 23.86 10.07 25.70
C ASP A 230 22.32 10.05 25.72
N ARG A 231 21.72 10.08 26.90
CA ARG A 231 20.26 10.08 27.05
C ARG A 231 19.58 11.28 26.37
N ALA A 232 20.25 12.42 26.26
CA ALA A 232 19.70 13.61 25.59
C ALA A 232 19.69 13.42 24.07
N PHE A 233 20.76 12.86 23.50
CA PHE A 233 20.80 12.47 22.09
C PHE A 233 19.76 11.41 21.73
N LEU A 234 19.60 10.41 22.61
CA LEU A 234 18.68 9.29 22.38
C LEU A 234 17.22 9.76 22.45
N GLY A 235 16.84 10.55 23.44
CA GLY A 235 15.43 10.86 23.67
C GLY A 235 14.62 9.56 23.82
N GLU A 236 13.66 9.33 22.93
CA GLU A 236 12.85 8.10 22.87
C GLU A 236 13.48 6.97 22.03
N ARG A 237 14.57 7.26 21.30
CA ARG A 237 15.27 6.29 20.45
C ARG A 237 15.68 5.06 21.24
N ARG A 238 15.61 3.91 20.57
CA ARG A 238 16.20 2.64 21.03
C ARG A 238 17.23 2.09 20.05
N GLY A 239 17.39 2.70 18.87
CA GLY A 239 18.46 2.39 17.93
C GLY A 239 18.81 3.61 17.08
N PHE A 240 20.03 3.62 16.52
CA PHE A 240 20.53 4.68 15.63
C PHE A 240 21.84 4.26 14.94
N TRP A 241 22.14 4.90 13.81
CA TRP A 241 23.48 4.88 13.22
C TRP A 241 24.34 6.05 13.72
N SER A 242 25.57 5.77 14.15
CA SER A 242 26.55 6.81 14.53
C SER A 242 26.86 7.76 13.38
N GLU A 243 27.43 8.93 13.66
CA GLU A 243 28.11 9.75 12.64
C GLU A 243 29.22 8.95 11.92
N SER A 244 29.63 9.45 10.75
CA SER A 244 30.74 8.91 9.99
C SER A 244 32.08 9.14 10.68
N VAL A 245 32.82 8.06 10.95
CA VAL A 245 34.24 8.11 11.27
C VAL A 245 35.03 7.77 10.01
N PHE A 246 35.84 8.71 9.53
CA PHE A 246 36.59 8.62 8.28
C PHE A 246 37.88 7.79 8.42
N ALA A 247 37.73 6.55 8.87
CA ALA A 247 38.81 5.59 9.06
C ALA A 247 38.32 4.15 8.79
N ALA A 248 39.27 3.26 8.45
CA ALA A 248 39.01 1.84 8.29
C ALA A 248 38.86 1.09 9.63
N LYS A 249 39.19 1.77 10.74
CA LYS A 249 39.09 1.27 12.12
C LYS A 249 38.35 2.28 12.97
N VAL A 250 37.37 1.80 13.73
CA VAL A 250 36.65 2.62 14.72
C VAL A 250 36.76 1.98 16.09
N THR A 251 36.82 2.80 17.13
CA THR A 251 36.67 2.38 18.52
C THR A 251 35.38 2.93 19.07
N ILE A 252 34.60 2.05 19.67
CA ILE A 252 33.42 2.36 20.47
C ILE A 252 33.86 2.42 21.93
N GLU A 253 33.55 3.52 22.59
CA GLU A 253 33.81 3.75 24.02
C GLU A 253 32.50 4.04 24.74
N LEU A 254 32.22 3.30 25.83
CA LEU A 254 31.16 3.61 26.78
C LEU A 254 31.80 4.01 28.10
N TYR A 255 31.57 5.26 28.53
CA TYR A 255 31.90 5.70 29.89
C TYR A 255 30.67 5.65 30.80
N LEU A 256 30.83 5.03 31.97
CA LEU A 256 29.85 4.98 33.05
C LEU A 256 30.39 5.73 34.27
N PRO A 257 29.78 6.85 34.69
CA PRO A 257 30.20 7.55 35.89
C PRO A 257 29.87 6.74 37.16
N PRO A 258 30.60 6.95 38.27
CA PRO A 258 30.32 6.27 39.55
C PRO A 258 28.89 6.49 40.06
N ALA A 259 28.31 7.65 39.72
CA ALA A 259 26.98 8.08 40.14
C ALA A 259 25.82 7.48 39.34
N ALA A 260 26.09 6.64 38.32
CA ALA A 260 25.06 6.07 37.43
C ALA A 260 24.03 5.14 38.13
N GLY A 261 24.22 4.81 39.41
CA GLY A 261 23.24 4.03 40.19
C GLY A 261 23.21 2.53 39.86
N ALA A 262 22.07 1.88 40.12
CA ALA A 262 21.84 0.45 39.88
C ALA A 262 21.43 0.11 38.44
N ASP A 263 21.17 1.13 37.61
CA ASP A 263 20.70 0.95 36.24
C ASP A 263 21.86 0.48 35.34
N ALA A 264 21.66 -0.67 34.69
CA ALA A 264 22.63 -1.29 33.81
C ALA A 264 22.57 -0.66 32.41
N PRO A 265 23.70 -0.29 31.78
CA PRO A 265 23.68 0.04 30.35
C PRO A 265 23.32 -1.21 29.54
N ALA A 266 22.54 -1.04 28.49
CA ALA A 266 22.24 -2.07 27.51
C ALA A 266 22.37 -1.50 26.09
N PHE A 267 22.97 -2.25 25.17
CA PHE A 267 22.91 -2.00 23.73
C PHE A 267 23.45 -3.22 22.96
N THR A 268 23.05 -3.31 21.69
CA THR A 268 23.55 -4.28 20.72
C THR A 268 24.21 -3.56 19.54
N VAL A 269 25.36 -4.04 19.06
CA VAL A 269 25.96 -3.65 17.78
C VAL A 269 25.92 -4.86 16.85
N ARG A 270 25.15 -4.77 15.76
CA ARG A 270 25.00 -5.86 14.78
C ARG A 270 25.79 -5.65 13.50
N GLU A 271 25.94 -4.41 13.09
CA GLU A 271 26.50 -4.08 11.78
C GLU A 271 27.19 -2.72 11.78
N VAL A 272 28.02 -2.53 10.76
CA VAL A 272 28.73 -1.28 10.45
C VAL A 272 28.56 -0.95 8.98
N THR A 273 28.73 0.32 8.59
CA THR A 273 28.91 0.65 7.18
C THR A 273 30.37 0.46 6.77
N HIS A 274 30.57 0.05 5.51
CA HIS A 274 31.85 0.05 4.82
C HIS A 274 31.74 1.03 3.64
N ARG A 275 32.18 2.27 3.83
CA ARG A 275 32.19 3.25 2.74
C ARG A 275 33.36 2.97 1.80
N TYR A 276 33.08 2.70 0.52
CA TYR A 276 34.10 2.33 -0.48
C TYR A 276 34.42 3.47 -1.45
N VAL A 277 33.59 4.52 -1.50
CA VAL A 277 33.84 5.70 -2.32
C VAL A 277 34.86 6.62 -1.65
N LYS A 278 35.99 6.85 -2.34
CA LYS A 278 37.05 7.75 -1.87
C LYS A 278 36.64 9.21 -2.03
N LEU A 279 36.58 9.94 -0.92
CA LEU A 279 36.26 11.38 -0.88
C LEU A 279 37.38 12.24 -0.27
N LEU A 280 38.43 11.63 0.29
CA LEU A 280 39.36 12.27 1.23
C LEU A 280 40.74 12.64 0.67
N ALA A 281 41.14 12.18 -0.51
CA ALA A 281 42.52 12.40 -0.99
C ALA A 281 42.63 13.66 -1.86
N ALA A 282 43.52 14.58 -1.48
CA ALA A 282 43.91 15.75 -2.28
C ALA A 282 44.49 15.38 -3.66
N ASP A 283 44.92 14.12 -3.83
CA ASP A 283 45.59 13.60 -5.02
C ASP A 283 44.73 12.57 -5.76
N ALA A 284 43.65 12.07 -5.14
CA ALA A 284 42.65 11.29 -5.85
C ALA A 284 41.67 12.28 -6.45
N GLN A 285 41.54 12.29 -7.77
CA GLN A 285 40.44 12.98 -8.44
C GLN A 285 39.13 12.66 -7.68
N PRO A 286 38.51 13.62 -6.98
CA PRO A 286 37.24 13.36 -6.29
C PRO A 286 36.28 12.86 -7.35
N ALA A 287 35.87 11.59 -7.24
CA ALA A 287 35.09 10.81 -8.19
C ALA A 287 34.68 11.60 -9.45
N GLN A 288 35.58 11.71 -10.43
CA GLN A 288 35.55 12.69 -11.55
C GLN A 288 34.17 13.32 -11.78
N VAL A 289 33.90 14.43 -11.09
CA VAL A 289 32.79 15.31 -11.41
C VAL A 289 32.93 15.65 -12.89
N GLY A 290 31.82 15.59 -13.63
CA GLY A 290 31.88 15.88 -15.06
C GLY A 290 32.52 17.25 -15.32
N ASN A 291 33.38 17.35 -16.33
CA ASN A 291 34.18 18.55 -16.63
C ASN A 291 33.36 19.80 -16.98
N CYS A 292 32.06 19.66 -17.19
CA CYS A 292 31.13 20.72 -17.49
C CYS A 292 30.56 21.39 -16.24
N GLU A 293 30.65 20.75 -15.06
CA GLU A 293 30.10 21.26 -13.82
C GLU A 293 30.83 22.53 -13.37
N ILE A 294 30.09 23.44 -12.74
CA ILE A 294 30.59 24.76 -12.36
C ILE A 294 30.60 24.88 -10.85
N ASP A 295 31.78 25.08 -10.25
CA ASP A 295 31.89 25.39 -8.83
C ASP A 295 30.94 26.54 -8.45
N VAL A 296 30.20 26.40 -7.36
CA VAL A 296 29.27 27.45 -6.92
C VAL A 296 29.98 28.78 -6.63
N THR A 297 31.27 28.74 -6.27
CA THR A 297 32.11 29.93 -6.05
C THR A 297 32.48 30.69 -7.32
N CYS A 298 32.25 30.12 -8.50
CA CYS A 298 32.31 30.85 -9.78
C CYS A 298 31.08 31.73 -10.03
N ARG A 299 30.10 31.72 -9.11
CA ARG A 299 28.87 32.52 -9.14
C ARG A 299 28.68 33.21 -7.79
N PRO A 300 29.45 34.28 -7.50
CA PRO A 300 29.43 34.96 -6.21
C PRO A 300 28.04 35.45 -5.80
N GLU A 301 27.20 35.79 -6.77
CA GLU A 301 25.81 36.21 -6.58
C GLU A 301 24.87 35.11 -6.03
N TRP A 302 25.29 33.84 -6.06
CA TRP A 302 24.56 32.71 -5.52
C TRP A 302 25.10 32.20 -4.17
N LEU A 303 26.19 32.77 -3.65
CA LEU A 303 26.84 32.25 -2.44
C LEU A 303 25.98 32.34 -1.17
N ALA A 304 25.08 33.32 -1.09
CA ALA A 304 24.15 33.41 0.03
C ALA A 304 23.15 32.24 0.01
N THR A 305 22.56 31.95 -1.16
CA THR A 305 21.64 30.82 -1.35
C THR A 305 22.36 29.49 -1.20
N ALA A 306 23.60 29.38 -1.72
CA ALA A 306 24.44 28.20 -1.63
C ALA A 306 24.64 27.69 -0.18
N ARG A 307 24.67 28.59 0.81
CA ARG A 307 24.90 28.25 2.22
C ARG A 307 23.76 27.44 2.87
N ALA A 308 22.58 27.42 2.27
CA ALA A 308 21.45 26.60 2.72
C ALA A 308 21.54 25.13 2.25
N ILE A 309 22.37 24.84 1.23
CA ILE A 309 22.43 23.52 0.60
C ILE A 309 23.41 22.61 1.33
N ALA A 310 22.97 21.39 1.62
CA ALA A 310 23.79 20.34 2.19
C ALA A 310 23.81 19.09 1.32
N ARG A 311 24.93 18.35 1.41
CA ARG A 311 24.99 16.96 0.99
C ARG A 311 24.40 16.10 2.09
N VAL A 312 23.57 15.13 1.73
CA VAL A 312 22.89 14.23 2.69
C VAL A 312 23.33 12.80 2.42
N THR A 313 23.68 12.06 3.47
CA THR A 313 23.93 10.61 3.41
C THR A 313 23.00 9.90 4.36
N PHE A 314 22.45 8.74 4.00
CA PHE A 314 21.49 7.99 4.80
C PHE A 314 21.62 6.49 4.52
N ILE A 315 21.04 5.67 5.39
CA ILE A 315 21.08 4.22 5.25
C ILE A 315 19.79 3.75 4.56
N SER A 316 19.94 2.88 3.57
CA SER A 316 18.85 2.27 2.82
C SER A 316 19.07 0.75 2.71
N PRO A 317 18.13 -0.01 2.14
CA PRO A 317 18.36 -1.42 1.82
C PRO A 317 19.56 -1.64 0.89
N SER A 318 19.90 -0.66 0.04
CA SER A 318 21.04 -0.76 -0.89
C SER A 318 22.39 -0.67 -0.16
N GLY A 319 22.43 0.00 0.99
CA GLY A 319 23.64 0.29 1.76
C GLY A 319 23.60 1.69 2.37
N GLU A 320 24.66 2.46 2.16
CA GLU A 320 24.71 3.89 2.46
C GLU A 320 24.60 4.68 1.16
N ASP A 321 23.55 5.49 1.04
CA ASP A 321 23.22 6.30 -0.12
C ASP A 321 23.47 7.78 0.13
N GLN A 322 23.51 8.56 -0.95
CA GLN A 322 23.68 10.01 -0.86
C GLN A 322 22.81 10.80 -1.84
N CYS A 323 22.41 11.99 -1.38
CA CYS A 323 21.59 12.98 -2.08
C CYS A 323 22.02 14.41 -1.73
N THR A 324 21.23 15.38 -2.18
CA THR A 324 21.32 16.81 -1.86
C THR A 324 19.99 17.32 -1.30
N GLY A 325 20.00 18.44 -0.59
CA GLY A 325 18.79 19.17 -0.21
C GLY A 325 19.13 20.57 0.32
N CYS A 326 18.15 21.27 0.88
CA CYS A 326 18.36 22.62 1.41
C CYS A 326 17.52 22.94 2.65
N LEU A 327 18.04 23.83 3.49
CA LEU A 327 17.24 24.50 4.52
C LEU A 327 16.24 25.45 3.88
N ILE A 328 14.97 25.32 4.26
CA ILE A 328 13.86 26.12 3.74
C ILE A 328 13.27 26.99 4.85
N ALA A 329 12.98 28.26 4.54
CA ALA A 329 12.36 29.19 5.49
C ALA A 329 10.87 28.88 5.67
N ASP A 330 10.36 28.99 6.89
CA ASP A 330 8.92 29.11 7.13
C ASP A 330 8.44 30.55 6.84
N ALA A 331 7.13 30.76 6.77
CA ALA A 331 6.52 32.04 6.39
C ALA A 331 6.43 33.04 7.54
N ASP A 332 6.69 32.64 8.79
CA ASP A 332 6.71 33.54 9.93
C ASP A 332 8.14 34.10 10.12
N PRO A 333 8.36 35.41 9.86
CA PRO A 333 9.69 36.02 9.95
C PRO A 333 10.25 36.07 11.38
N ASN A 334 9.45 35.70 12.40
CA ASN A 334 9.86 35.69 13.79
C ASN A 334 10.30 34.31 14.30
N THR A 335 10.04 33.25 13.55
CA THR A 335 10.45 31.88 13.90
C THR A 335 11.68 31.48 13.09
N THR A 336 12.41 30.48 13.58
CA THR A 336 13.48 29.82 12.83
C THR A 336 13.36 28.35 13.13
N ILE A 337 12.71 27.62 12.23
CA ILE A 337 12.55 26.18 12.34
C ILE A 337 13.50 25.52 11.35
N ASP A 338 14.24 24.51 11.82
CA ASP A 338 15.27 23.82 11.04
C ASP A 338 14.67 22.81 10.04
N TYR A 339 13.79 23.31 9.17
CA TYR A 339 13.19 22.53 8.09
C TYR A 339 14.19 22.34 6.95
N PHE A 340 14.29 21.11 6.49
CA PHE A 340 15.13 20.70 5.39
C PHE A 340 14.29 20.03 4.30
N TYR A 341 14.40 20.53 3.08
CA TYR A 341 13.67 20.07 1.90
C TYR A 341 14.59 19.28 0.97
N THR A 342 14.14 18.11 0.53
CA THR A 342 14.86 17.20 -0.36
C THR A 342 13.88 16.35 -1.18
N ALA A 343 14.37 15.34 -1.90
CA ALA A 343 13.52 14.40 -2.63
C ALA A 343 13.04 13.25 -1.74
N ASN A 344 11.84 12.74 -2.00
CA ASN A 344 11.25 11.64 -1.21
C ASN A 344 12.03 10.34 -1.39
N HIS A 345 12.48 10.02 -2.61
CA HIS A 345 13.30 8.82 -2.81
C HIS A 345 14.67 8.89 -2.09
N CYS A 346 15.06 10.05 -1.57
CA CYS A 346 16.22 10.20 -0.68
C CYS A 346 15.83 9.98 0.78
N LEU A 347 14.88 10.76 1.30
CA LEU A 347 14.38 10.61 2.68
C LEU A 347 12.88 10.31 2.62
N ALA A 348 12.53 9.03 2.53
CA ALA A 348 11.16 8.59 2.25
C ALA A 348 10.30 8.48 3.51
N ASN A 349 10.93 8.30 4.66
CA ASN A 349 10.26 7.97 5.92
C ASN A 349 11.15 8.28 7.13
N GLN A 350 10.59 8.10 8.33
CA GLN A 350 11.29 8.36 9.58
C GLN A 350 12.57 7.53 9.77
N ALA A 351 12.64 6.28 9.27
CA ALA A 351 13.84 5.46 9.40
C ALA A 351 15.03 6.08 8.63
N THR A 352 14.81 6.44 7.36
CA THR A 352 15.83 7.12 6.55
C THR A 352 16.18 8.53 7.07
N ALA A 353 15.20 9.27 7.60
CA ALA A 353 15.42 10.60 8.17
C ALA A 353 16.20 10.57 9.49
N GLU A 354 15.97 9.56 10.32
CA GLU A 354 16.66 9.37 11.60
C GLU A 354 18.16 9.10 11.40
N ASP A 355 18.50 8.37 10.34
CA ASP A 355 19.87 7.96 10.01
C ASP A 355 20.63 8.97 9.13
N ALA A 356 19.97 10.05 8.72
CA ALA A 356 20.54 11.05 7.83
C ALA A 356 21.71 11.81 8.49
N GLU A 357 22.83 11.98 7.76
CA GLU A 357 23.96 12.85 8.10
C GLU A 357 24.07 13.95 7.04
N PHE A 358 24.02 15.21 7.48
CA PHE A 358 24.03 16.39 6.64
C PHE A 358 25.41 17.05 6.70
N HIS A 359 26.06 17.24 5.56
CA HIS A 359 27.37 17.88 5.44
C HIS A 359 27.21 19.29 4.90
N TRP A 360 27.55 20.28 5.72
CA TRP A 360 27.34 21.69 5.43
C TRP A 360 28.60 22.33 4.85
N LEU A 361 28.41 23.42 4.09
CA LEU A 361 29.52 24.25 3.58
C LEU A 361 30.59 23.48 2.77
N TYR A 362 30.28 22.29 2.26
CA TYR A 362 31.17 21.50 1.41
C TYR A 362 31.27 22.09 0.00
N GLN A 363 32.13 23.09 -0.16
CA GLN A 363 32.36 23.84 -1.41
C GLN A 363 33.79 24.36 -1.47
N THR A 364 34.29 24.64 -2.67
CA THR A 364 35.64 25.25 -2.84
C THR A 364 35.70 26.64 -2.19
N ALA A 365 36.90 27.07 -1.78
CA ALA A 365 37.08 28.41 -1.19
C ALA A 365 37.08 29.53 -2.26
N SER A 366 37.41 29.17 -3.51
CA SER A 366 37.44 30.05 -4.68
C SER A 366 37.07 29.25 -5.91
N CYS A 367 36.59 29.93 -6.97
CA CYS A 367 36.23 29.31 -8.25
C CYS A 367 37.35 28.39 -8.78
N ASN A 368 37.01 27.12 -9.04
CA ASN A 368 37.92 26.05 -9.48
C ASN A 368 39.11 25.81 -8.53
N GLY A 369 38.93 26.10 -7.24
CA GLY A 369 39.92 25.85 -6.19
C GLY A 369 39.94 24.38 -5.75
N ALA A 370 40.83 24.05 -4.83
CA ALA A 370 40.80 22.74 -4.19
C ALA A 370 39.58 22.64 -3.24
N PRO A 371 38.78 21.56 -3.31
CA PRO A 371 37.70 21.34 -2.35
C PRO A 371 38.28 21.03 -0.96
N PRO A 372 37.58 21.42 0.13
CA PRO A 372 37.98 21.04 1.48
C PRO A 372 37.86 19.54 1.68
N ASN A 373 38.56 19.00 2.69
CA ASN A 373 38.37 17.62 3.11
C ASN A 373 36.94 17.46 3.68
N ILE A 374 36.17 16.49 3.18
CA ILE A 374 34.80 16.24 3.66
C ILE A 374 34.75 15.89 5.15
N ALA A 375 35.79 15.27 5.72
CA ALA A 375 35.86 14.99 7.15
C ALA A 375 35.94 16.26 8.01
N SER A 376 36.42 17.37 7.42
CA SER A 376 36.64 18.64 8.11
C SER A 376 35.48 19.62 8.05
N VAL A 377 34.41 19.31 7.30
CA VAL A 377 33.26 20.22 7.20
C VAL A 377 32.28 19.99 8.34
N PRO A 378 31.52 21.01 8.77
CA PRO A 378 30.50 20.87 9.80
C PRO A 378 29.42 19.86 9.40
N ARG A 379 28.93 19.09 10.38
CA ARG A 379 27.93 18.03 10.17
C ARG A 379 26.82 18.08 11.21
N THR A 380 25.62 17.67 10.82
CA THR A 380 24.52 17.39 11.74
C THR A 380 23.95 15.99 11.45
N VAL A 381 23.37 15.35 12.46
CA VAL A 381 22.77 14.00 12.33
C VAL A 381 21.34 13.92 12.82
N GLY A 382 20.55 13.18 12.06
CA GLY A 382 19.17 12.82 12.33
C GLY A 382 18.17 13.96 12.09
N ALA A 383 16.99 13.54 11.63
CA ALA A 383 15.86 14.41 11.41
C ALA A 383 14.53 13.70 11.74
N ASP A 384 13.49 14.49 12.00
CA ASP A 384 12.10 14.03 12.04
C ASP A 384 11.51 14.14 10.64
N PHE A 385 10.96 13.05 10.11
CA PHE A 385 10.19 13.09 8.88
C PHE A 385 8.84 13.77 9.16
N LEU A 386 8.55 14.86 8.44
CA LEU A 386 7.32 15.64 8.66
C LEU A 386 6.26 15.33 7.62
N ALA A 387 6.66 15.33 6.34
CA ALA A 387 5.76 15.17 5.21
C ALA A 387 6.53 14.83 3.94
N GLY A 388 5.87 14.17 2.98
CA GLY A 388 6.44 13.93 1.66
C GLY A 388 5.42 13.51 0.61
N LEU A 389 5.85 13.52 -0.64
CA LEU A 389 5.14 13.03 -1.82
C LEU A 389 6.03 11.99 -2.49
N ILE A 390 5.49 10.79 -2.73
CA ILE A 390 6.23 9.73 -3.42
C ILE A 390 6.59 10.13 -4.87
N ALA A 391 7.37 9.29 -5.54
CA ALA A 391 8.02 9.65 -6.81
C ALA A 391 7.04 10.00 -7.97
N GLY A 392 5.77 9.57 -7.90
CA GLY A 392 4.70 9.91 -8.85
C GLY A 392 4.12 11.33 -8.67
N PRO A 393 3.60 11.69 -7.48
CA PRO A 393 2.99 12.99 -7.22
C PRO A 393 3.96 14.18 -7.04
N GLY A 394 5.29 13.97 -7.08
CA GLY A 394 6.24 15.09 -7.09
C GLY A 394 7.59 14.84 -6.42
N ASP A 395 7.82 13.67 -5.82
CA ASP A 395 9.10 13.24 -5.25
C ASP A 395 9.73 14.23 -4.25
N ALA A 396 8.95 14.69 -3.27
CA ALA A 396 9.35 15.75 -2.35
C ALA A 396 9.33 15.26 -0.89
N ALA A 397 10.25 15.70 -0.06
CA ALA A 397 10.25 15.42 1.37
C ALA A 397 10.64 16.66 2.19
N LEU A 398 9.94 16.86 3.29
CA LEU A 398 10.23 17.85 4.31
C LEU A 398 10.55 17.12 5.63
N VAL A 399 11.73 17.42 6.18
CA VAL A 399 12.17 16.90 7.47
C VAL A 399 12.55 18.06 8.39
N ARG A 400 12.53 17.85 9.70
CA ARG A 400 13.07 18.79 10.70
C ARG A 400 14.35 18.24 11.29
N LEU A 401 15.45 18.98 11.20
CA LEU A 401 16.72 18.54 11.80
C LEU A 401 16.58 18.42 13.33
N ARG A 402 17.19 17.39 13.92
CA ARG A 402 17.24 17.24 15.39
C ARG A 402 18.42 17.96 16.03
N GLN A 403 19.39 18.37 15.22
CA GLN A 403 20.53 19.20 15.63
C GLN A 403 20.48 20.51 14.86
N ALA A 404 20.70 21.62 15.58
CA ALA A 404 20.76 22.93 14.95
C ALA A 404 21.89 22.96 13.90
N PRO A 405 21.63 23.49 12.69
CA PRO A 405 22.65 23.59 11.67
C PRO A 405 23.74 24.60 12.06
N PRO A 406 24.95 24.48 11.50
CA PRO A 406 26.12 25.26 11.91
C PRO A 406 25.98 26.74 11.59
N ALA A 407 26.71 27.59 12.33
CA ALA A 407 26.75 29.02 12.07
C ALA A 407 27.16 29.33 10.61
N GLY A 408 26.50 30.31 10.00
CA GLY A 408 26.80 30.78 8.65
C GLY A 408 26.01 30.08 7.53
N VAL A 409 25.15 29.10 7.84
CA VAL A 409 24.12 28.63 6.91
C VAL A 409 23.03 29.70 6.69
N THR A 410 22.20 29.51 5.68
CA THR A 410 21.04 30.36 5.35
C THR A 410 19.81 29.50 5.16
N TYR A 411 18.62 30.12 5.09
CA TYR A 411 17.36 29.45 4.76
C TYR A 411 16.84 30.02 3.45
N VAL A 412 16.58 29.15 2.48
CA VAL A 412 16.09 29.61 1.18
C VAL A 412 14.62 29.99 1.30
N GLY A 413 14.27 31.10 0.67
CA GLY A 413 12.89 31.45 0.42
C GLY A 413 12.33 30.59 -0.70
N TRP A 414 11.01 30.49 -0.78
CA TRP A 414 10.30 29.65 -1.74
C TRP A 414 9.17 30.41 -2.41
N SER A 415 8.73 29.93 -3.58
CA SER A 415 7.58 30.46 -4.30
C SER A 415 6.77 29.31 -4.91
N THR A 416 5.44 29.39 -4.79
CA THR A 416 4.52 28.51 -5.53
C THR A 416 4.20 29.05 -6.93
N ALA A 417 4.76 30.20 -7.31
CA ALA A 417 4.60 30.73 -8.66
C ALA A 417 5.38 29.86 -9.65
N PRO A 418 4.72 29.36 -10.72
CA PRO A 418 5.43 28.64 -11.75
C PRO A 418 6.39 29.58 -12.51
N PRO A 419 7.58 29.10 -12.92
CA PRO A 419 8.56 29.91 -13.64
C PRO A 419 8.04 30.29 -15.03
N GLY A 420 8.53 31.42 -15.54
CA GLY A 420 8.33 31.76 -16.96
C GLY A 420 9.03 30.75 -17.86
N LEU A 421 8.44 30.43 -19.03
CA LEU A 421 9.06 29.47 -19.98
C LEU A 421 10.46 29.89 -20.46
N ASP A 422 10.72 31.19 -20.54
CA ASP A 422 12.01 31.76 -20.94
C ASP A 422 12.88 32.19 -19.75
N GLU A 423 12.38 32.02 -18.52
CA GLU A 423 13.09 32.38 -17.30
C GLU A 423 14.34 31.53 -17.13
N GLU A 424 15.43 32.17 -16.72
CA GLU A 424 16.67 31.48 -16.40
C GLU A 424 16.56 30.90 -14.99
N LEU A 425 16.73 29.58 -14.89
CA LEU A 425 16.67 28.82 -13.65
C LEU A 425 18.07 28.38 -13.24
N ALA A 426 18.25 28.16 -11.94
CA ALA A 426 19.49 27.60 -11.41
C ALA A 426 19.21 26.40 -10.50
N ILE A 427 20.11 25.42 -10.48
CA ILE A 427 20.14 24.36 -9.47
C ILE A 427 21.47 24.41 -8.74
N ILE A 428 21.45 24.28 -7.41
CA ILE A 428 22.66 24.16 -6.59
C ILE A 428 22.67 22.76 -5.98
N HIS A 429 23.69 21.96 -6.26
CA HIS A 429 23.68 20.53 -5.97
C HIS A 429 25.07 19.95 -5.70
N HIS A 430 25.11 18.68 -5.28
CA HIS A 430 26.34 17.90 -5.10
C HIS A 430 26.43 16.77 -6.15
N PRO A 431 26.88 17.07 -7.39
CA PRO A 431 27.00 16.07 -8.46
C PRO A 431 28.04 15.00 -8.09
N LYS A 432 27.67 13.73 -8.25
CA LYS A 432 28.41 12.56 -7.75
C LYS A 432 28.77 12.69 -6.27
N GLY A 433 28.02 13.46 -5.48
CA GLY A 433 28.31 13.75 -4.07
C GLY A 433 29.60 14.51 -3.81
N ALA A 434 30.16 15.17 -4.83
CA ALA A 434 31.31 16.03 -4.69
C ALA A 434 30.95 17.37 -4.04
N HIS A 435 31.90 18.30 -3.98
CA HIS A 435 31.66 19.65 -3.48
C HIS A 435 30.58 20.38 -4.29
N LYS A 436 30.06 21.47 -3.75
CA LYS A 436 28.87 22.15 -4.29
C LYS A 436 29.12 22.79 -5.66
N HIS A 437 28.24 22.49 -6.61
CA HIS A 437 28.22 23.06 -7.95
C HIS A 437 26.89 23.78 -8.24
N ILE A 438 26.86 24.55 -9.32
CA ILE A 438 25.68 25.27 -9.79
C ILE A 438 25.51 25.13 -11.31
N SER A 439 24.28 24.90 -11.75
CA SER A 439 23.94 24.75 -13.16
C SER A 439 22.75 25.62 -13.55
N PHE A 440 22.75 26.11 -14.79
CA PHE A 440 21.77 27.05 -15.33
C PHE A 440 21.02 26.46 -16.52
N GLY A 441 19.71 26.62 -16.53
CA GLY A 441 18.83 25.97 -17.48
C GLY A 441 17.50 26.69 -17.63
N LYS A 442 16.65 26.11 -18.48
CA LYS A 442 15.29 26.62 -18.72
C LYS A 442 14.29 25.48 -18.76
N VAL A 443 13.04 25.78 -18.41
CA VAL A 443 11.93 24.85 -18.60
C VAL A 443 11.73 24.59 -20.09
N SER A 444 11.98 23.36 -20.50
CA SER A 444 11.75 22.91 -21.88
C SER A 444 10.31 22.41 -22.09
N SER A 445 9.73 21.86 -21.03
CA SER A 445 8.37 21.32 -20.94
C SER A 445 8.03 21.14 -19.45
N TRP A 446 6.77 20.88 -19.12
CA TRP A 446 6.34 20.54 -17.76
C TRP A 446 5.03 19.75 -17.82
N TRP A 447 4.83 18.90 -16.81
CA TRP A 447 3.64 18.07 -16.65
C TRP A 447 2.92 18.42 -15.35
N ALA A 448 1.94 17.60 -14.95
CA ALA A 448 1.21 17.79 -13.70
C ALA A 448 2.17 17.98 -12.52
N ASN A 449 3.17 17.11 -12.38
CA ASN A 449 3.99 17.02 -11.16
C ASN A 449 5.45 17.50 -11.33
N PHE A 450 5.93 17.65 -12.57
CA PHE A 450 7.36 17.90 -12.84
C PHE A 450 7.60 19.05 -13.83
N TYR A 451 8.63 19.85 -13.58
CA TYR A 451 9.30 20.66 -14.60
C TYR A 451 10.33 19.81 -15.33
N GLN A 452 10.34 19.87 -16.66
CA GLN A 452 11.42 19.31 -17.47
C GLN A 452 12.42 20.41 -17.83
N VAL A 453 13.59 20.39 -17.20
CA VAL A 453 14.62 21.41 -17.37
C VAL A 453 15.71 20.91 -18.31
N ARG A 454 16.11 21.76 -19.25
CA ARG A 454 17.33 21.58 -20.05
C ARG A 454 18.40 22.56 -19.58
N TRP A 455 19.57 22.04 -19.26
CA TRP A 455 20.72 22.84 -18.85
C TRP A 455 21.46 23.37 -20.08
N HIS A 456 21.88 24.63 -20.03
CA HIS A 456 22.73 25.23 -21.07
C HIS A 456 24.09 25.68 -20.53
N SER A 457 24.31 25.57 -19.21
CA SER A 457 25.58 25.86 -18.55
C SER A 457 25.67 25.04 -17.26
N GLY A 458 26.61 24.10 -17.17
CA GLY A 458 26.61 23.07 -16.13
C GLY A 458 25.65 21.92 -16.46
N SER A 459 25.58 20.91 -15.59
CA SER A 459 24.61 19.81 -15.70
C SER A 459 24.15 19.35 -14.31
N THR A 460 23.58 18.16 -14.19
CA THR A 460 23.49 17.48 -12.91
C THR A 460 23.94 16.05 -13.07
N GLU A 461 24.37 15.40 -11.99
CA GLU A 461 24.79 13.99 -12.00
C GLU A 461 24.14 13.22 -10.83
N ARG A 462 24.34 11.90 -10.74
CA ARG A 462 23.86 11.10 -9.59
C ARG A 462 24.24 11.74 -8.25
N ALA A 463 23.38 11.59 -7.24
CA ALA A 463 23.44 12.30 -5.94
C ALA A 463 23.08 13.80 -5.96
N SER A 464 22.82 14.38 -7.14
CA SER A 464 22.20 15.71 -7.22
C SER A 464 20.71 15.67 -6.84
N SER A 465 20.11 14.48 -6.72
CA SER A 465 18.73 14.25 -6.30
C SER A 465 18.40 15.01 -5.01
N GLY A 466 17.21 15.60 -4.96
CA GLY A 466 16.80 16.54 -3.92
C GLY A 466 17.42 17.94 -4.04
N GLY A 467 18.32 18.16 -4.99
CA GLY A 467 18.93 19.46 -5.27
C GLY A 467 17.87 20.52 -5.61
N PRO A 468 17.85 21.67 -4.91
CA PRO A 468 16.82 22.69 -5.10
C PRO A 468 16.94 23.42 -6.45
N LEU A 469 15.81 23.54 -7.14
CA LEU A 469 15.62 24.37 -8.33
C LEU A 469 15.18 25.78 -7.91
N PHE A 470 15.88 26.78 -8.41
CA PHE A 470 15.64 28.18 -8.13
C PHE A 470 15.18 28.96 -9.36
N ASN A 471 14.25 29.87 -9.15
CA ASN A 471 13.88 30.90 -10.13
C ASN A 471 14.90 32.06 -10.14
N SER A 472 14.69 33.05 -11.02
CA SER A 472 15.59 34.19 -11.18
C SER A 472 15.68 35.10 -9.93
N ALA A 473 14.70 35.02 -9.04
CA ALA A 473 14.68 35.70 -7.73
C ALA A 473 15.34 34.88 -6.61
N GLN A 474 16.03 33.78 -6.95
CA GLN A 474 16.66 32.83 -6.03
C GLN A 474 15.67 32.21 -5.03
N LYS A 475 14.42 32.00 -5.45
CA LYS A 475 13.40 31.27 -4.67
C LYS A 475 13.33 29.83 -5.11
N LEU A 476 13.25 28.93 -4.14
CA LEU A 476 12.97 27.52 -4.37
C LEU A 476 11.61 27.39 -5.07
N ILE A 477 11.59 26.70 -6.20
CA ILE A 477 10.39 26.38 -6.96
C ILE A 477 10.26 24.88 -7.27
N GLY A 478 11.24 24.07 -6.86
CA GLY A 478 11.21 22.61 -7.05
C GLY A 478 12.49 21.94 -6.59
N GLN A 479 12.60 20.64 -6.81
CA GLN A 479 13.78 19.83 -6.46
C GLN A 479 14.01 18.72 -7.48
N LEU A 480 15.26 18.29 -7.64
CA LEU A 480 15.60 17.25 -8.60
C LEU A 480 15.10 15.87 -8.16
N ARG A 481 14.27 15.23 -9.00
CA ARG A 481 14.01 13.79 -8.93
C ARG A 481 15.13 13.02 -9.60
N GLY A 482 15.38 13.33 -10.86
CA GLY A 482 16.36 12.64 -11.68
C GLY A 482 16.23 13.04 -13.14
N GLY A 483 16.88 12.30 -14.03
CA GLY A 483 16.83 12.54 -15.47
C GLY A 483 18.05 12.03 -16.21
N THR A 484 18.22 12.48 -17.45
CA THR A 484 19.21 11.97 -18.41
C THR A 484 20.34 12.96 -18.70
N ALA A 485 20.30 14.19 -18.18
CA ALA A 485 21.37 15.15 -18.40
C ALA A 485 22.66 14.66 -17.72
N ASP A 486 23.82 14.88 -18.28
CA ASP A 486 25.10 14.77 -17.55
C ASP A 486 26.14 15.52 -18.39
N CYS A 487 27.41 15.52 -18.01
CA CYS A 487 28.42 16.20 -18.82
C CYS A 487 28.72 15.52 -20.16
N GLU A 488 28.38 14.24 -20.31
CA GLU A 488 28.49 13.50 -21.57
C GLU A 488 27.21 13.66 -22.44
N ARG A 489 26.08 13.97 -21.80
CA ARG A 489 24.76 14.18 -22.38
C ARG A 489 24.21 15.57 -22.00
N PRO A 490 24.84 16.67 -22.48
CA PRO A 490 24.41 18.03 -22.14
C PRO A 490 23.02 18.37 -22.70
N GLU A 491 22.52 17.61 -23.68
CA GLU A 491 21.17 17.74 -24.23
C GLU A 491 20.12 16.89 -23.47
N GLY A 492 20.50 16.21 -22.40
CA GLY A 492 19.57 15.47 -21.57
C GLY A 492 18.59 16.39 -20.84
N ILE A 493 17.48 15.80 -20.40
CA ILE A 493 16.44 16.48 -19.63
C ILE A 493 16.49 15.97 -18.20
N ASP A 494 16.40 16.90 -17.25
CA ASP A 494 16.10 16.57 -15.86
C ASP A 494 14.65 16.88 -15.51
N ASN A 495 14.05 15.99 -14.73
CA ASN A 495 12.72 16.10 -14.17
C ASN A 495 12.84 16.61 -12.73
N LEU A 496 12.27 17.79 -12.48
CA LEU A 496 12.30 18.49 -11.19
C LEU A 496 10.89 18.49 -10.62
N GLY A 497 10.69 17.92 -9.44
CA GLY A 497 9.43 17.97 -8.72
C GLY A 497 9.00 19.41 -8.51
N ARG A 498 7.72 19.69 -8.77
CA ARG A 498 7.15 21.03 -8.68
C ARG A 498 6.86 21.40 -7.23
N PHE A 499 7.45 22.47 -6.74
CA PHE A 499 7.19 22.92 -5.36
C PHE A 499 5.73 23.35 -5.17
N ASP A 500 5.08 23.91 -6.20
CA ASP A 500 3.66 24.25 -6.12
C ASP A 500 2.75 23.02 -5.98
N VAL A 501 3.21 21.84 -6.42
CA VAL A 501 2.52 20.55 -6.22
C VAL A 501 2.82 19.96 -4.85
N ALA A 502 4.04 20.13 -4.34
CA ALA A 502 4.41 19.73 -2.99
C ALA A 502 3.75 20.60 -1.91
N PHE A 503 3.59 21.89 -2.19
CA PHE A 503 3.18 22.89 -1.21
C PHE A 503 1.88 22.56 -0.45
N PRO A 504 0.78 22.08 -1.07
CA PRO A 504 -0.43 21.71 -0.33
C PRO A 504 -0.21 20.69 0.79
N VAL A 505 0.77 19.80 0.66
CA VAL A 505 1.16 18.81 1.69
C VAL A 505 2.08 19.42 2.74
N LEU A 506 2.86 20.44 2.37
CA LEU A 506 3.86 21.07 3.24
C LEU A 506 3.34 22.34 3.94
N GLN A 507 2.21 22.89 3.49
CA GLN A 507 1.75 24.24 3.84
C GLN A 507 1.52 24.41 5.34
N ASP A 508 1.15 23.36 6.07
CA ASP A 508 0.87 23.47 7.49
C ASP A 508 2.15 23.79 8.27
N TRP A 509 3.26 23.15 7.91
CA TRP A 509 4.59 23.42 8.46
C TRP A 509 5.14 24.76 8.01
N LEU A 510 5.04 25.06 6.71
CA LEU A 510 5.68 26.24 6.12
C LEU A 510 4.91 27.53 6.34
N LEU A 511 3.58 27.49 6.53
CA LEU A 511 2.79 28.67 6.87
C LEU A 511 2.63 28.87 8.39
N ASN A 512 3.30 28.03 9.19
CA ASN A 512 3.13 27.98 10.64
C ASN A 512 1.64 27.94 11.04
N ARG A 513 0.84 27.21 10.25
CA ARG A 513 -0.56 26.96 10.59
C ARG A 513 -0.56 25.92 11.70
N PRO A 514 -1.45 26.02 12.70
CA PRO A 514 -1.67 24.89 13.59
C PRO A 514 -1.98 23.69 12.68
N VAL A 515 -1.12 22.66 12.73
CA VAL A 515 -1.30 21.42 11.97
C VAL A 515 -2.71 20.96 12.31
N LEU A 516 -3.63 21.12 11.36
CA LEU A 516 -5.01 20.68 11.55
C LEU A 516 -4.92 19.17 11.60
N VAL A 517 -4.90 18.59 12.80
CA VAL A 517 -5.06 17.15 12.89
C VAL A 517 -6.47 16.89 12.35
N PRO A 518 -6.63 16.15 11.23
CA PRO A 518 -7.88 16.17 10.46
C PRO A 518 -9.10 15.80 11.30
N ASN A 519 -8.88 15.04 12.37
CA ASN A 519 -9.84 14.55 13.31
C ASN A 519 -9.66 15.09 14.74
N ASP A 520 -9.02 16.26 14.89
CA ASP A 520 -8.89 17.00 16.16
C ASP A 520 -10.27 17.39 16.73
N ASN A 521 -11.12 17.98 15.90
CA ASN A 521 -12.46 18.37 16.31
C ASN A 521 -13.44 17.20 16.18
N PHE A 522 -14.34 17.05 17.15
CA PHE A 522 -15.45 16.09 17.20
C PHE A 522 -16.29 16.09 15.92
N VAL A 523 -16.56 17.26 15.35
CA VAL A 523 -17.34 17.38 14.09
C VAL A 523 -16.63 16.76 12.89
N ASN A 524 -15.30 16.66 12.95
CA ASN A 524 -14.45 16.09 11.91
C ASN A 524 -14.01 14.65 12.23
N ALA A 525 -14.67 13.99 13.19
CA ALA A 525 -14.34 12.63 13.58
C ALA A 525 -14.15 11.69 12.37
N GLN A 526 -12.96 11.09 12.27
CA GLN A 526 -12.57 10.23 11.15
C GLN A 526 -13.36 8.92 11.18
N LEU A 527 -13.87 8.49 10.03
CA LEU A 527 -14.57 7.21 9.93
C LEU A 527 -13.59 6.05 10.10
N LEU A 528 -13.87 5.13 11.02
CA LEU A 528 -13.21 3.83 11.08
C LEU A 528 -14.00 2.86 10.18
N PRO A 529 -13.43 2.42 9.05
CA PRO A 529 -14.07 1.41 8.21
C PRO A 529 -13.93 0.02 8.85
N ASP A 530 -14.71 -0.95 8.36
CA ASP A 530 -14.49 -2.38 8.61
C ASP A 530 -14.76 -2.93 10.03
N LEU A 531 -14.72 -4.26 10.12
CA LEU A 531 -15.01 -5.06 11.32
C LEU A 531 -13.85 -5.02 12.33
N ALA A 532 -12.62 -4.95 11.85
CA ALA A 532 -11.40 -4.84 12.64
C ALA A 532 -10.38 -3.99 11.87
N GLY A 533 -9.39 -3.43 12.55
CA GLY A 533 -8.32 -2.68 11.92
C GLY A 533 -7.37 -2.02 12.91
N THR A 534 -6.32 -1.44 12.34
CA THR A 534 -5.32 -0.63 13.05
C THR A 534 -5.14 0.67 12.29
N LEU A 535 -5.10 1.79 13.02
CA LEU A 535 -4.86 3.11 12.46
C LEU A 535 -3.79 3.83 13.27
N THR A 536 -2.87 4.50 12.57
CA THR A 536 -1.83 5.32 13.18
C THR A 536 -2.10 6.80 12.91
N ALA A 537 -1.99 7.63 13.95
CA ALA A 537 -2.16 9.08 13.89
C ALA A 537 -1.10 9.79 14.75
N ASN A 538 -1.09 11.12 14.75
CA ASN A 538 -0.22 11.94 15.61
C ASN A 538 -1.04 13.04 16.27
N CYS A 539 -1.06 13.07 17.60
CA CYS A 539 -1.84 14.04 18.37
C CYS A 539 -1.08 15.33 18.68
N SER A 540 0.17 15.49 18.23
CA SER A 540 1.03 16.63 18.63
C SER A 540 0.49 18.01 18.23
N GLY A 541 -0.41 18.08 17.26
CA GLY A 541 -1.12 19.29 16.84
C GLY A 541 -2.55 19.44 17.38
N ALA A 542 -3.08 18.41 18.04
CA ALA A 542 -4.47 18.36 18.52
C ALA A 542 -4.66 19.18 19.81
N GLY A 543 -5.90 19.58 20.07
CA GLY A 543 -6.32 20.36 21.22
C GLY A 543 -7.71 19.95 21.73
N LYS A 544 -7.93 20.14 23.03
CA LYS A 544 -9.21 19.81 23.67
C LYS A 544 -10.29 20.86 23.40
N GLU A 545 -11.46 20.43 22.94
CA GLU A 545 -12.59 21.30 22.59
C GLU A 545 -13.41 21.75 23.81
N ALA A 546 -14.08 22.90 23.68
CA ALA A 546 -14.99 23.37 24.72
C ALA A 546 -16.23 22.46 24.81
N GLY A 547 -16.44 21.87 26.00
CA GLY A 547 -17.55 20.92 26.24
C GLY A 547 -17.17 19.47 25.98
N GLU A 548 -15.92 19.20 25.60
CA GLU A 548 -15.38 17.85 25.50
C GLU A 548 -15.30 17.16 26.88
N PRO A 549 -15.82 15.92 27.03
CA PRO A 549 -15.73 15.17 28.27
C PRO A 549 -14.28 14.86 28.69
N ASP A 550 -14.05 14.74 30.00
CA ASP A 550 -12.80 14.18 30.52
C ASP A 550 -12.77 12.66 30.30
N HIS A 551 -11.97 12.21 29.34
CA HIS A 551 -11.88 10.80 28.97
C HIS A 551 -11.24 10.00 30.10
N ALA A 552 -11.90 8.92 30.52
CA ALA A 552 -11.52 8.15 31.71
C ALA A 552 -11.35 8.98 33.00
N GLY A 553 -12.01 10.15 33.09
CA GLY A 553 -11.92 11.05 34.24
C GLY A 553 -10.67 11.93 34.26
N ASN A 554 -9.87 11.93 33.20
CA ASN A 554 -8.69 12.76 33.05
C ASN A 554 -8.93 13.94 32.12
N ALA A 555 -8.33 15.08 32.46
CA ALA A 555 -8.48 16.32 31.71
C ALA A 555 -7.86 16.27 30.31
N GLY A 556 -6.90 15.36 30.07
CA GLY A 556 -6.26 15.17 28.78
C GLY A 556 -5.67 16.46 28.19
N GLY A 557 -5.79 16.66 26.88
CA GLY A 557 -5.48 17.96 26.26
C GLY A 557 -5.24 17.96 24.74
N ARG A 558 -5.16 16.78 24.11
CA ARG A 558 -4.85 16.56 22.70
C ARG A 558 -5.66 15.39 22.15
N SER A 559 -6.97 15.55 22.09
CA SER A 559 -7.92 14.52 21.69
C SER A 559 -8.00 14.35 20.18
N LEU A 560 -8.14 13.11 19.75
CA LEU A 560 -8.44 12.70 18.38
C LEU A 560 -9.78 11.96 18.38
N TRP A 561 -10.65 12.34 17.46
CA TRP A 561 -11.99 11.83 17.37
C TRP A 561 -12.17 10.89 16.18
N TYR A 562 -12.90 9.81 16.40
CA TYR A 562 -13.27 8.86 15.37
C TYR A 562 -14.77 8.57 15.44
N ARG A 563 -15.37 8.26 14.30
CA ARG A 563 -16.74 7.77 14.21
C ARG A 563 -16.72 6.35 13.68
N TRP A 564 -17.52 5.47 14.26
CA TRP A 564 -17.57 4.07 13.90
C TRP A 564 -19.02 3.60 13.88
N VAL A 565 -19.44 2.95 12.79
CA VAL A 565 -20.78 2.35 12.69
C VAL A 565 -20.61 0.87 12.90
N ALA A 566 -21.15 0.33 13.99
CA ALA A 566 -20.97 -1.07 14.32
C ALA A 566 -21.51 -1.96 13.18
N PRO A 567 -20.68 -2.80 12.55
CA PRO A 567 -21.10 -3.60 11.40
C PRO A 567 -22.02 -4.77 11.79
N ALA A 568 -21.94 -5.22 13.06
CA ALA A 568 -22.74 -6.29 13.64
C ALA A 568 -23.02 -6.03 15.13
N ASP A 569 -24.00 -6.74 15.68
CA ASP A 569 -24.20 -6.84 17.12
C ASP A 569 -23.05 -7.69 17.69
N GLY A 570 -22.49 -7.28 18.83
CA GLY A 570 -21.44 -8.08 19.47
C GLY A 570 -20.52 -7.28 20.37
N ARG A 571 -19.67 -7.97 21.12
CA ARG A 571 -18.63 -7.32 21.91
C ARG A 571 -17.52 -6.85 20.96
N PHE A 572 -17.04 -5.62 21.14
CA PHE A 572 -15.88 -5.07 20.44
C PHE A 572 -14.84 -4.61 21.45
N THR A 573 -13.57 -4.76 21.10
CA THR A 573 -12.42 -4.29 21.86
C THR A 573 -11.69 -3.24 21.05
N PHE A 574 -11.37 -2.12 21.71
CA PHE A 574 -10.49 -1.08 21.20
C PHE A 574 -9.29 -0.95 22.13
N ASP A 575 -8.09 -0.78 21.59
CA ASP A 575 -6.90 -0.47 22.38
C ASP A 575 -5.92 0.44 21.63
N THR A 576 -4.96 0.98 22.38
CA THR A 576 -3.95 1.90 21.84
C THR A 576 -2.53 1.35 21.90
N VAL A 577 -2.39 0.02 21.92
CA VAL A 577 -1.10 -0.66 21.98
C VAL A 577 -0.25 -0.29 20.74
N GLY A 578 1.00 0.11 20.98
CA GLY A 578 1.92 0.60 19.93
C GLY A 578 2.07 2.13 19.87
N SER A 579 1.26 2.86 20.65
CA SER A 579 1.40 4.32 20.82
C SER A 579 2.71 4.70 21.51
N SER A 580 3.26 5.86 21.15
CA SER A 580 4.48 6.40 21.77
C SER A 580 4.20 7.28 23.00
N ILE A 581 2.93 7.43 23.37
CA ILE A 581 2.48 8.28 24.46
C ILE A 581 1.61 7.50 25.44
N ASP A 582 1.44 8.09 26.62
CA ASP A 582 0.42 7.70 27.60
C ASP A 582 -0.96 8.14 27.10
N THR A 583 -1.87 7.19 26.89
CA THR A 583 -3.15 7.43 26.20
C THR A 583 -4.35 7.37 27.13
N LEU A 584 -5.41 8.07 26.75
CA LEU A 584 -6.76 7.98 27.28
C LEU A 584 -7.68 7.49 26.16
N LEU A 585 -8.53 6.49 26.41
CA LEU A 585 -9.45 5.94 25.41
C LEU A 585 -10.89 5.93 25.92
N ALA A 586 -11.83 6.41 25.11
CA ALA A 586 -13.24 6.38 25.44
C ALA A 586 -14.13 6.15 24.20
N VAL A 587 -15.30 5.53 24.41
CA VAL A 587 -16.36 5.36 23.42
C VAL A 587 -17.64 6.00 23.92
N TYR A 588 -18.34 6.70 23.03
CA TYR A 588 -19.54 7.47 23.31
C TYR A 588 -20.68 7.16 22.33
N THR A 589 -21.90 7.47 22.76
CA THR A 589 -23.07 7.70 21.90
C THR A 589 -23.56 9.14 22.10
N GLY A 590 -24.21 9.72 21.07
CA GLY A 590 -24.69 11.11 21.09
C GLY A 590 -24.40 11.84 19.79
N ALA A 591 -24.82 13.10 19.68
CA ALA A 591 -24.70 13.89 18.45
C ALA A 591 -23.86 15.17 18.60
N SER A 592 -23.45 15.53 19.82
CA SER A 592 -22.64 16.72 20.12
C SER A 592 -21.93 16.58 21.46
N LEU A 593 -20.77 17.24 21.62
CA LEU A 593 -19.91 17.18 22.82
C LEU A 593 -20.65 17.31 24.16
N GLY A 594 -21.59 18.26 24.27
CA GLY A 594 -22.34 18.51 25.50
C GLY A 594 -23.37 17.44 25.90
N ASP A 595 -23.69 16.51 25.00
CA ASP A 595 -24.72 15.47 25.18
C ASP A 595 -24.15 14.04 24.97
N LEU A 596 -22.82 13.89 24.97
CA LEU A 596 -22.20 12.57 24.82
C LEU A 596 -22.41 11.72 26.06
N ALA A 597 -22.95 10.51 25.86
CA ALA A 597 -23.05 9.48 26.87
C ALA A 597 -21.90 8.49 26.73
N VAL A 598 -21.09 8.35 27.78
CA VAL A 598 -19.99 7.36 27.84
C VAL A 598 -20.56 5.95 27.78
N VAL A 599 -20.04 5.15 26.86
CA VAL A 599 -20.30 3.71 26.72
C VAL A 599 -19.23 2.91 27.46
N ALA A 600 -17.96 3.25 27.24
CA ALA A 600 -16.81 2.68 27.93
C ALA A 600 -15.63 3.66 27.90
N SER A 601 -14.75 3.61 28.89
CA SER A 601 -13.53 4.43 28.91
C SER A 601 -12.45 3.80 29.78
N ASN A 602 -11.18 3.98 29.43
CA ASN A 602 -10.02 3.55 30.21
C ASN A 602 -8.78 4.43 29.95
N ASP A 603 -7.89 4.51 30.93
CA ASP A 603 -6.60 5.21 30.89
C ASP A 603 -5.49 4.19 30.62
N ASP A 604 -5.29 3.25 31.54
CA ASP A 604 -4.22 2.25 31.45
C ASP A 604 -4.74 0.81 31.35
N PHE A 605 -4.03 -0.02 30.60
CA PHE A 605 -4.22 -1.46 30.56
C PHE A 605 -2.89 -2.22 30.73
N GLY A 606 -2.76 -2.89 31.86
CA GLY A 606 -1.59 -3.70 32.20
C GLY A 606 -0.40 -2.85 32.70
N PRO A 607 0.85 -3.31 32.54
CA PRO A 607 2.05 -2.54 32.92
C PRO A 607 2.42 -1.45 31.90
N TRP A 608 1.62 -1.27 30.84
CA TRP A 608 1.85 -0.34 29.75
C TRP A 608 0.98 0.90 29.93
N SER A 609 1.51 2.07 29.56
CA SER A 609 0.77 3.35 29.50
C SER A 609 -0.15 3.44 28.27
N ALA A 610 -0.76 2.32 27.88
CA ALA A 610 -1.67 2.22 26.74
C ALA A 610 -3.05 1.82 27.27
N SER A 611 -4.11 2.34 26.66
CA SER A 611 -5.49 2.12 27.08
C SER A 611 -6.11 0.94 26.32
N ARG A 612 -7.05 0.25 26.98
CA ARG A 612 -7.92 -0.75 26.34
C ARG A 612 -9.33 -0.69 26.92
N ILE A 613 -10.34 -0.80 26.06
CA ILE A 613 -11.76 -0.89 26.43
C ILE A 613 -12.43 -2.02 25.67
N SER A 614 -13.51 -2.58 26.24
CA SER A 614 -14.43 -3.47 25.52
C SER A 614 -15.87 -3.13 25.87
N PHE A 615 -16.77 -3.17 24.88
CA PHE A 615 -18.19 -2.92 25.07
C PHE A 615 -19.05 -3.73 24.10
N THR A 616 -20.34 -3.90 24.40
CA THR A 616 -21.30 -4.54 23.49
C THR A 616 -21.87 -3.50 22.54
N ALA A 617 -21.52 -3.60 21.26
CA ALA A 617 -22.04 -2.77 20.19
C ALA A 617 -23.35 -3.35 19.62
N VAL A 618 -24.23 -2.46 19.18
CA VAL A 618 -25.47 -2.77 18.46
C VAL A 618 -25.28 -2.47 16.98
N ALA A 619 -25.58 -3.43 16.11
CA ALA A 619 -25.44 -3.34 14.66
C ALA A 619 -26.07 -2.06 14.11
N ARG A 620 -25.39 -1.43 13.16
CA ARG A 620 -25.78 -0.19 12.48
C ARG A 620 -25.93 1.03 13.39
N THR A 621 -25.53 0.92 14.66
CA THR A 621 -25.48 2.07 15.58
C THR A 621 -24.16 2.81 15.42
N GLY A 622 -24.21 4.14 15.36
CA GLY A 622 -23.04 5.00 15.31
C GLY A 622 -22.49 5.27 16.71
N TYR A 623 -21.18 5.08 16.86
CA TYR A 623 -20.39 5.37 18.06
C TYR A 623 -19.32 6.41 17.72
N TYR A 624 -18.92 7.17 18.72
CA TYR A 624 -17.73 8.03 18.65
C TYR A 624 -16.64 7.45 19.54
N VAL A 625 -15.42 7.34 19.03
CA VAL A 625 -14.23 6.88 19.77
C VAL A 625 -13.32 8.10 19.94
N ALA A 626 -12.88 8.37 21.16
CA ALA A 626 -11.91 9.42 21.45
C ALA A 626 -10.62 8.79 21.97
N VAL A 627 -9.49 9.23 21.42
CA VAL A 627 -8.14 8.93 21.91
C VAL A 627 -7.46 10.23 22.27
N ASP A 628 -7.06 10.41 23.52
CA ASP A 628 -6.41 11.63 24.02
C ASP A 628 -5.09 11.26 24.71
N ALA A 629 -4.25 12.25 24.98
CA ALA A 629 -2.99 12.10 25.68
C ALA A 629 -3.15 12.42 27.17
N PHE A 630 -2.69 11.53 28.03
CA PHE A 630 -2.65 11.79 29.47
C PHE A 630 -1.83 13.05 29.77
N LYS A 631 -2.41 13.99 30.53
CA LYS A 631 -1.83 15.31 30.87
C LYS A 631 -1.37 16.14 29.65
N GLY A 632 -1.95 15.92 28.47
CA GLY A 632 -1.61 16.68 27.26
C GLY A 632 -0.25 16.34 26.63
N GLY A 633 0.22 15.10 26.83
CA GLY A 633 1.37 14.54 26.10
C GLY A 633 1.20 14.64 24.57
N ALA A 634 2.28 14.49 23.82
CA ALA A 634 2.28 14.68 22.36
C ALA A 634 3.13 13.60 21.68
N GLY A 635 2.59 12.97 20.62
CA GLY A 635 3.32 11.94 19.89
C GLY A 635 2.41 11.07 19.02
N ARG A 636 2.97 9.93 18.57
CA ARG A 636 2.29 8.97 17.71
C ARG A 636 1.26 8.18 18.53
N VAL A 637 0.05 8.08 18.01
CA VAL A 637 -1.05 7.28 18.54
C VAL A 637 -1.32 6.14 17.58
N VAL A 638 -1.46 4.93 18.10
CA VAL A 638 -1.96 3.76 17.36
C VAL A 638 -3.31 3.41 17.99
N LEU A 639 -4.34 3.19 17.17
CA LEU A 639 -5.66 2.73 17.59
C LEU A 639 -5.99 1.42 16.88
N ASN A 640 -6.19 0.36 17.65
CA ASN A 640 -6.60 -0.96 17.18
C ASN A 640 -8.07 -1.19 17.55
N TRP A 641 -8.86 -1.80 16.67
CA TRP A 641 -10.21 -2.26 16.96
C TRP A 641 -10.46 -3.63 16.36
N GLN A 642 -11.22 -4.45 17.06
CA GLN A 642 -11.60 -5.78 16.61
C GLN A 642 -12.84 -6.26 17.35
N PRO A 643 -13.58 -7.26 16.81
CA PRO A 643 -14.53 -8.01 17.61
C PRO A 643 -13.84 -8.50 18.88
N GLY A 644 -14.37 -8.14 20.03
CA GLY A 644 -13.85 -8.56 21.32
C GLY A 644 -14.24 -10.01 21.54
N ALA A 645 -13.25 -10.86 21.81
CA ALA A 645 -13.45 -12.14 22.46
C ALA A 645 -14.52 -12.02 23.61
N LEU A 646 -15.62 -12.78 23.69
CA LEU A 646 -16.02 -14.04 23.04
C LEU A 646 -17.55 -14.25 23.06
N SER A 647 -18.10 -14.97 22.07
CA SER A 647 -19.43 -15.56 22.17
C SER A 647 -19.38 -17.10 22.30
N ASN A 648 -18.24 -17.68 22.68
CA ASN A 648 -18.06 -19.12 22.83
C ASN A 648 -16.82 -19.58 23.64
N ASP A 649 -16.25 -18.75 24.52
CA ASP A 649 -15.17 -19.16 25.45
C ASP A 649 -15.68 -20.25 26.40
N ASP A 650 -16.74 -19.90 27.15
CA ASP A 650 -17.30 -20.79 28.15
C ASP A 650 -18.33 -21.74 27.51
N PHE A 651 -18.41 -22.95 28.03
CA PHE A 651 -19.44 -23.94 27.75
C PHE A 651 -20.87 -23.36 27.82
N ASN A 652 -21.14 -22.49 28.79
CA ASN A 652 -22.45 -21.86 28.98
C ASN A 652 -22.76 -20.83 27.89
N ASN A 653 -21.71 -20.27 27.29
CA ASN A 653 -21.78 -19.27 26.25
C ASN A 653 -21.59 -19.89 24.86
N ALA A 654 -21.65 -21.22 24.70
CA ALA A 654 -21.43 -21.90 23.43
C ALA A 654 -22.24 -21.28 22.27
N ARG A 655 -21.55 -20.97 21.15
CA ARG A 655 -22.14 -20.35 19.95
C ARG A 655 -23.13 -21.30 19.28
N GLU A 656 -24.33 -20.81 18.99
CA GLU A 656 -25.33 -21.60 18.26
C GLU A 656 -24.99 -21.71 16.77
N ILE A 657 -24.99 -22.95 16.27
CA ILE A 657 -24.89 -23.32 14.87
C ILE A 657 -26.09 -24.21 14.51
N SER A 658 -26.58 -24.14 13.27
CA SER A 658 -27.86 -24.76 12.89
C SER A 658 -27.89 -25.26 11.46
N GLY A 659 -28.82 -26.18 11.17
CA GLY A 659 -28.99 -26.76 9.83
C GLY A 659 -28.13 -28.00 9.58
N PRO A 660 -28.41 -28.74 8.49
CA PRO A 660 -27.76 -30.02 8.21
C PRO A 660 -26.35 -29.83 7.66
N THR A 661 -26.01 -28.65 7.15
CA THR A 661 -24.68 -28.30 6.67
C THR A 661 -24.36 -26.86 7.04
N GLY A 662 -23.10 -26.54 7.25
CA GLY A 662 -22.67 -25.15 7.41
C GLY A 662 -21.19 -25.02 7.76
N GLU A 663 -20.80 -23.77 7.94
CA GLU A 663 -19.46 -23.34 8.33
C GLU A 663 -19.59 -22.27 9.42
N ALA A 664 -18.70 -22.33 10.41
CA ALA A 664 -18.61 -21.34 11.46
C ALA A 664 -17.14 -20.99 11.71
N ASN A 665 -16.80 -19.73 11.46
CA ASN A 665 -15.48 -19.18 11.70
C ASN A 665 -15.37 -18.61 13.12
N ALA A 666 -14.28 -18.90 13.82
CA ALA A 666 -13.98 -18.48 15.18
C ALA A 666 -12.46 -18.28 15.36
N SER A 667 -12.02 -17.94 16.57
CA SER A 667 -10.60 -17.92 16.92
C SER A 667 -10.44 -18.43 18.34
N ASN A 668 -9.41 -19.23 18.57
CA ASN A 668 -9.03 -19.67 19.89
C ASN A 668 -7.90 -18.84 20.52
N ILE A 669 -7.52 -17.70 19.94
CA ILE A 669 -6.49 -16.81 20.49
C ILE A 669 -7.00 -16.14 21.78
N GLY A 670 -6.41 -16.51 22.92
CA GLY A 670 -6.71 -15.89 24.22
C GLY A 670 -7.97 -16.41 24.91
N MET A 671 -8.45 -17.60 24.52
CA MET A 671 -9.53 -18.32 25.20
C MET A 671 -9.01 -18.97 26.48
N THR A 672 -9.92 -19.50 27.31
CA THR A 672 -9.55 -20.17 28.54
C THR A 672 -10.25 -21.50 28.71
N LYS A 673 -9.48 -22.51 29.11
CA LYS A 673 -10.04 -23.77 29.62
C LYS A 673 -10.73 -23.57 30.97
N GLU A 674 -12.00 -23.92 31.06
CA GLU A 674 -12.84 -23.72 32.24
C GLU A 674 -12.49 -24.72 33.37
N PRO A 675 -12.74 -24.33 34.64
CA PRO A 675 -12.68 -25.28 35.75
C PRO A 675 -13.64 -26.46 35.54
N ASN A 676 -13.09 -27.68 35.60
CA ASN A 676 -13.78 -28.96 35.33
C ASN A 676 -14.10 -29.23 33.85
N GLU A 677 -13.55 -28.43 32.93
CA GLU A 677 -13.40 -28.83 31.55
C GLU A 677 -12.38 -29.96 31.45
N ARG A 678 -12.72 -30.99 30.69
CA ARG A 678 -11.89 -32.17 30.49
C ARG A 678 -10.93 -31.93 29.34
N ASP A 679 -9.89 -32.74 29.32
CA ASP A 679 -9.00 -32.90 28.17
C ASP A 679 -9.79 -33.45 26.97
N HIS A 680 -9.72 -32.76 25.84
CA HIS A 680 -10.37 -33.15 24.59
C HIS A 680 -9.44 -34.12 23.84
N ALA A 681 -9.94 -35.25 23.35
CA ALA A 681 -9.11 -36.31 22.75
C ALA A 681 -7.90 -36.81 23.61
N GLY A 682 -7.86 -36.47 24.90
CA GLY A 682 -6.72 -36.76 25.78
C GLY A 682 -5.64 -35.67 25.82
N ASP A 683 -5.80 -34.58 25.06
CA ASP A 683 -4.91 -33.43 25.07
C ASP A 683 -5.29 -32.42 26.17
N PRO A 684 -4.31 -31.93 26.97
CA PRO A 684 -4.57 -30.94 28.01
C PRO A 684 -5.09 -29.60 27.48
N GLY A 685 -4.72 -29.21 26.25
CA GLY A 685 -5.11 -27.96 25.61
C GLY A 685 -4.98 -26.74 26.52
N GLY A 686 -5.91 -25.80 26.39
CA GLY A 686 -5.95 -24.64 27.28
C GLY A 686 -6.68 -23.42 26.72
N GLN A 687 -7.06 -23.46 25.45
CA GLN A 687 -7.70 -22.38 24.71
C GLN A 687 -8.92 -22.92 23.96
N SER A 688 -9.89 -23.48 24.69
CA SER A 688 -11.06 -24.11 24.08
C SER A 688 -12.14 -23.09 23.67
N ILE A 689 -12.86 -23.42 22.60
CA ILE A 689 -14.07 -22.73 22.15
C ILE A 689 -15.24 -23.71 21.98
N TRP A 690 -16.46 -23.25 22.28
CA TRP A 690 -17.64 -24.10 22.37
C TRP A 690 -18.76 -23.73 21.39
N PHE A 691 -19.33 -24.73 20.71
CA PHE A 691 -20.51 -24.57 19.86
C PHE A 691 -21.67 -25.43 20.36
N ARG A 692 -22.91 -25.00 20.07
CA ARG A 692 -24.14 -25.78 20.29
C ARG A 692 -24.87 -26.02 18.98
N TRP A 693 -25.23 -27.27 18.71
CA TRP A 693 -25.91 -27.69 17.48
C TRP A 693 -27.10 -28.59 17.79
N ILE A 694 -28.29 -28.25 17.27
CA ILE A 694 -29.48 -29.10 17.36
C ILE A 694 -29.62 -29.85 16.04
N ALA A 695 -29.52 -31.18 16.09
CA ALA A 695 -29.55 -32.00 14.88
C ALA A 695 -30.91 -31.87 14.16
N PRO A 696 -30.96 -31.42 12.89
CA PRO A 696 -32.22 -31.24 12.17
C PRO A 696 -32.83 -32.56 11.68
N ALA A 697 -32.03 -33.62 11.55
CA ALA A 697 -32.47 -34.95 11.13
C ALA A 697 -31.71 -36.07 11.86
N ASN A 698 -32.15 -37.32 11.67
CA ASN A 698 -31.34 -38.50 12.03
C ASN A 698 -30.34 -38.76 10.91
N GLY A 699 -29.10 -39.10 11.24
CA GLY A 699 -28.12 -39.48 10.23
C GLY A 699 -26.67 -39.28 10.68
N SER A 700 -25.74 -39.77 9.86
CA SER A 700 -24.31 -39.50 10.06
C SER A 700 -24.05 -38.02 9.87
N VAL A 701 -23.31 -37.41 10.79
CA VAL A 701 -22.79 -36.05 10.66
C VAL A 701 -21.28 -36.06 10.88
N THR A 702 -20.58 -35.28 10.08
CA THR A 702 -19.14 -35.03 10.21
C THR A 702 -18.93 -33.58 10.61
N PHE A 703 -18.08 -33.33 11.60
CA PHE A 703 -17.52 -32.03 11.96
C PHE A 703 -16.02 -32.03 11.68
N ASP A 704 -15.51 -30.89 11.23
CA ASP A 704 -14.20 -30.80 10.58
C ASP A 704 -13.59 -29.41 10.75
N THR A 705 -12.30 -29.36 11.09
CA THR A 705 -11.53 -28.13 11.30
C THR A 705 -10.50 -27.82 10.21
N GLU A 706 -10.48 -28.59 9.12
CA GLU A 706 -9.58 -28.37 7.97
C GLU A 706 -9.70 -26.93 7.42
N GLY A 707 -8.56 -26.26 7.25
CA GLY A 707 -8.48 -24.84 6.87
C GLY A 707 -8.31 -23.87 8.05
N SER A 708 -8.14 -24.38 9.27
CA SER A 708 -7.76 -23.58 10.44
C SER A 708 -6.28 -23.17 10.37
N VAL A 709 -5.95 -21.94 10.75
CA VAL A 709 -4.61 -21.37 10.60
C VAL A 709 -4.12 -20.67 11.86
N SER A 710 -2.85 -20.85 12.19
CA SER A 710 -2.11 -20.08 13.21
C SER A 710 -1.22 -19.03 12.54
N ILE A 711 -0.74 -18.04 13.30
CA ILE A 711 0.20 -17.03 12.80
C ILE A 711 1.49 -17.17 13.60
N ASP A 712 2.61 -17.34 12.89
CA ASP A 712 3.93 -17.30 13.50
C ASP A 712 4.19 -15.87 14.03
N PRO A 713 4.39 -15.70 15.35
CA PRO A 713 4.56 -14.39 15.96
C PRO A 713 5.88 -13.70 15.57
N ASP A 714 6.89 -14.45 15.12
CA ASP A 714 8.20 -13.93 14.74
C ASP A 714 8.29 -13.57 13.25
N THR A 715 7.52 -14.25 12.39
CA THR A 715 7.59 -14.08 10.93
C THR A 715 6.32 -13.51 10.30
N GLY A 716 5.18 -13.54 10.99
CA GLY A 716 3.87 -13.17 10.47
C GLY A 716 3.33 -14.13 9.41
N GLN A 717 3.93 -15.31 9.27
CA GLN A 717 3.53 -16.33 8.31
C GLN A 717 2.33 -17.14 8.84
N TYR A 718 1.38 -17.45 7.96
CA TYR A 718 0.27 -18.37 8.28
C TYR A 718 0.77 -19.82 8.27
N LEU A 719 0.51 -20.53 9.36
CA LEU A 719 0.79 -21.95 9.55
C LEU A 719 -0.54 -22.70 9.70
N VAL A 720 -0.53 -24.02 9.53
CA VAL A 720 -1.67 -24.86 9.87
C VAL A 720 -1.84 -24.84 11.39
N LEU A 721 -3.08 -24.66 11.87
CA LEU A 721 -3.37 -24.78 13.30
C LEU A 721 -3.59 -26.25 13.64
N ASP A 722 -2.79 -26.79 14.57
CA ASP A 722 -3.01 -28.11 15.15
C ASP A 722 -4.20 -28.04 16.13
N THR A 723 -5.32 -28.63 15.73
CA THR A 723 -6.59 -28.52 16.46
C THR A 723 -6.92 -29.81 17.17
N VAL A 724 -7.67 -29.69 18.27
CA VAL A 724 -8.29 -30.80 18.99
C VAL A 724 -9.81 -30.64 18.95
N LEU A 725 -10.55 -31.62 18.43
CA LEU A 725 -12.01 -31.55 18.26
C LEU A 725 -12.75 -32.62 19.06
N ALA A 726 -13.80 -32.23 19.77
CA ALA A 726 -14.64 -33.16 20.51
C ALA A 726 -16.14 -32.83 20.48
N VAL A 727 -16.98 -33.87 20.50
CA VAL A 727 -18.45 -33.77 20.48
C VAL A 727 -19.06 -34.46 21.68
N TYR A 728 -20.01 -33.74 22.31
CA TYR A 728 -20.58 -34.06 23.60
C TYR A 728 -22.10 -34.01 23.63
N THR A 729 -22.67 -34.73 24.61
CA THR A 729 -24.03 -34.51 25.12
C THR A 729 -24.00 -34.20 26.61
N GLY A 730 -24.97 -33.40 27.07
CA GLY A 730 -25.08 -32.96 28.47
C GLY A 730 -25.23 -31.45 28.59
N SER A 731 -25.52 -30.97 29.80
CA SER A 731 -25.89 -29.57 30.06
C SER A 731 -24.95 -28.84 31.04
N THR A 732 -23.90 -29.50 31.53
CA THR A 732 -22.90 -28.93 32.44
C THR A 732 -21.51 -29.47 32.11
N VAL A 733 -20.51 -28.57 31.99
CA VAL A 733 -19.15 -28.89 31.51
C VAL A 733 -18.47 -30.06 32.26
N GLY A 734 -18.63 -30.13 33.58
CA GLY A 734 -18.04 -31.19 34.43
C GLY A 734 -18.74 -32.55 34.40
N SER A 735 -19.81 -32.74 33.61
CA SER A 735 -20.54 -34.02 33.53
C SER A 735 -20.99 -34.38 32.11
N LEU A 736 -20.29 -33.88 31.10
CA LEU A 736 -20.59 -34.16 29.70
C LEU A 736 -20.27 -35.63 29.35
N THR A 737 -21.01 -36.21 28.41
CA THR A 737 -20.71 -37.54 27.82
C THR A 737 -20.03 -37.37 26.47
N SER A 738 -18.84 -37.97 26.26
CA SER A 738 -18.15 -37.95 24.95
C SER A 738 -18.82 -38.89 23.96
N LEU A 739 -18.99 -38.42 22.73
CA LEU A 739 -19.55 -39.20 21.62
C LEU A 739 -18.51 -39.49 20.54
N ALA A 740 -17.68 -38.50 20.23
CA ALA A 740 -16.56 -38.60 19.32
C ALA A 740 -15.55 -37.50 19.66
N ASP A 741 -14.27 -37.80 19.55
CA ASP A 741 -13.17 -36.87 19.73
C ASP A 741 -12.00 -37.29 18.84
N ASN A 742 -11.22 -36.33 18.39
CA ASN A 742 -10.08 -36.53 17.50
C ASN A 742 -9.11 -35.36 17.60
N ASP A 743 -7.82 -35.66 17.51
CA ASP A 743 -6.71 -34.70 17.43
C ASP A 743 -6.39 -34.47 15.95
N ASP A 744 -5.67 -35.39 15.31
CA ASP A 744 -5.30 -35.28 13.88
C ASP A 744 -6.24 -36.02 12.92
N ILE A 745 -6.51 -35.45 11.74
CA ILE A 745 -7.15 -36.15 10.62
C ILE A 745 -6.26 -37.29 10.13
N ASP A 746 -4.94 -37.08 10.07
CA ASP A 746 -3.95 -38.09 9.68
C ASP A 746 -2.53 -37.75 10.15
N VAL A 747 -2.12 -38.35 11.27
CA VAL A 747 -0.75 -38.27 11.82
C VAL A 747 0.36 -38.70 10.84
N ALA A 748 0.06 -39.49 9.82
CA ALA A 748 1.06 -39.97 8.85
C ALA A 748 1.26 -39.01 7.67
N SER A 749 0.35 -38.05 7.49
CA SER A 749 0.32 -37.11 6.35
C SER A 749 0.48 -35.64 6.77
N GLU A 750 0.82 -35.38 8.03
CA GLU A 750 1.02 -34.02 8.60
C GLU A 750 -0.24 -33.13 8.46
N ILE A 751 -1.43 -33.73 8.56
CA ILE A 751 -2.71 -32.99 8.63
C ILE A 751 -3.12 -32.93 10.10
N TYR A 752 -2.76 -31.82 10.72
CA TYR A 752 -2.88 -31.55 12.15
C TYR A 752 -4.26 -30.98 12.53
N GLU A 753 -5.13 -30.68 11.55
CA GLU A 753 -6.52 -30.37 11.83
C GLU A 753 -7.33 -31.62 12.17
N SER A 754 -8.44 -31.48 12.88
CA SER A 754 -9.27 -32.58 13.37
C SER A 754 -10.53 -32.86 12.56
N ARG A 755 -10.98 -34.12 12.56
CA ARG A 755 -12.29 -34.50 12.02
C ARG A 755 -12.94 -35.59 12.85
N VAL A 756 -14.22 -35.40 13.18
CA VAL A 756 -15.02 -36.39 13.92
C VAL A 756 -16.31 -36.69 13.18
N SER A 757 -16.78 -37.94 13.27
CA SER A 757 -18.07 -38.36 12.71
C SER A 757 -18.87 -39.18 13.70
N PHE A 758 -20.16 -38.92 13.80
CA PHE A 758 -21.07 -39.67 14.67
C PHE A 758 -22.49 -39.73 14.10
N THR A 759 -23.31 -40.64 14.63
CA THR A 759 -24.73 -40.72 14.26
C THR A 759 -25.55 -39.78 15.14
N ALA A 760 -26.07 -38.70 14.55
CA ALA A 760 -26.91 -37.73 15.23
C ALA A 760 -28.38 -38.15 15.25
N VAL A 761 -29.08 -37.81 16.34
CA VAL A 761 -30.52 -38.02 16.53
C VAL A 761 -31.25 -36.69 16.43
N ALA A 762 -32.26 -36.62 15.55
CA ALA A 762 -33.05 -35.43 15.28
C ALA A 762 -33.60 -34.80 16.57
N GLY A 763 -33.46 -33.48 16.70
CA GLY A 763 -33.89 -32.70 17.85
C GLY A 763 -33.00 -32.80 19.08
N THR A 764 -31.92 -33.58 19.04
CA THR A 764 -30.93 -33.65 20.13
C THR A 764 -29.94 -32.50 20.01
N GLU A 765 -29.64 -31.86 21.14
CA GLU A 765 -28.61 -30.83 21.25
C GLU A 765 -27.25 -31.48 21.52
N TYR A 766 -26.26 -31.13 20.71
CA TYR A 766 -24.86 -31.53 20.84
C TYR A 766 -24.00 -30.30 21.17
N ARG A 767 -22.93 -30.53 21.93
CA ARG A 767 -21.91 -29.54 22.28
C ARG A 767 -20.62 -29.91 21.55
N ILE A 768 -20.02 -28.97 20.84
CA ILE A 768 -18.80 -29.19 20.06
C ILE A 768 -17.72 -28.31 20.67
N ALA A 769 -16.62 -28.90 21.13
CA ALA A 769 -15.45 -28.17 21.62
C ALA A 769 -14.35 -28.24 20.56
N VAL A 770 -13.71 -27.11 20.29
CA VAL A 770 -12.47 -27.03 19.50
C VAL A 770 -11.42 -26.37 20.38
N ASP A 771 -10.26 -27.01 20.55
CA ASP A 771 -9.10 -26.48 21.29
C ASP A 771 -7.86 -26.54 20.37
N GLY A 772 -6.74 -26.01 20.83
CA GLY A 772 -5.43 -26.24 20.20
C GLY A 772 -4.64 -27.30 20.99
N VAL A 773 -3.70 -27.96 20.31
CA VAL A 773 -2.82 -28.92 20.97
C VAL A 773 -1.89 -28.21 21.96
N GLN A 774 -1.59 -28.86 23.09
CA GLN A 774 -0.52 -28.41 23.97
C GLN A 774 0.86 -28.88 23.46
N LEU A 775 1.75 -27.92 23.21
CA LEU A 775 3.12 -28.16 22.79
C LEU A 775 4.04 -28.62 23.95
N GLU A 776 5.20 -29.20 23.62
CA GLU A 776 6.17 -29.71 24.61
C GLU A 776 6.67 -28.65 25.61
N ASP A 777 6.64 -27.37 25.23
CA ASP A 777 7.04 -26.25 26.08
C ASP A 777 5.93 -25.75 27.01
N GLY A 778 4.74 -26.35 26.94
CA GLY A 778 3.55 -26.01 27.73
C GLY A 778 2.71 -24.87 27.16
N SER A 779 3.10 -24.29 26.03
CA SER A 779 2.22 -23.40 25.26
C SER A 779 1.13 -24.20 24.54
N VAL A 780 0.07 -23.53 24.12
CA VAL A 780 -1.07 -24.14 23.42
C VAL A 780 -1.19 -23.45 22.08
N GLU A 781 -1.30 -24.20 21.00
CA GLU A 781 -1.46 -23.63 19.68
C GLU A 781 -2.76 -22.81 19.59
N ASN A 782 -2.67 -21.66 18.94
CA ASN A 782 -3.82 -20.80 18.74
C ASN A 782 -3.80 -20.06 17.40
N GLY A 783 -4.98 -19.65 16.98
CA GLY A 783 -5.19 -19.15 15.64
C GLY A 783 -6.65 -18.89 15.31
N PHE A 784 -6.91 -18.83 14.01
CA PHE A 784 -8.24 -18.77 13.42
C PHE A 784 -8.75 -20.19 13.17
N VAL A 785 -9.96 -20.47 13.66
CA VAL A 785 -10.62 -21.77 13.57
C VAL A 785 -11.74 -21.72 12.53
N VAL A 786 -11.71 -22.63 11.57
CA VAL A 786 -12.81 -22.89 10.64
C VAL A 786 -13.49 -24.18 11.08
N LEU A 787 -14.77 -24.16 11.46
CA LEU A 787 -15.53 -25.37 11.78
C LEU A 787 -16.61 -25.61 10.72
N THR A 788 -16.50 -26.70 9.96
CA THR A 788 -17.55 -27.11 9.02
C THR A 788 -18.31 -28.32 9.54
N TRP A 789 -19.58 -28.46 9.14
CA TRP A 789 -20.36 -29.66 9.41
C TRP A 789 -21.21 -30.10 8.23
N ARG A 790 -21.39 -31.41 8.10
CA ARG A 790 -22.25 -32.02 7.07
C ARG A 790 -22.97 -33.23 7.60
N GLN A 791 -24.29 -33.15 7.65
CA GLN A 791 -25.21 -34.23 7.97
C GLN A 791 -25.73 -34.84 6.68
N GLU A 792 -25.47 -36.13 6.48
CA GLU A 792 -25.95 -36.87 5.33
C GLU A 792 -27.47 -37.02 5.37
N GLN A 793 -28.18 -36.41 4.41
CA GLN A 793 -29.60 -36.68 4.23
C GLN A 793 -29.78 -38.06 3.59
N GLY A 794 -30.66 -38.87 4.18
CA GLY A 794 -30.85 -40.30 3.86
C GLY A 794 -30.69 -40.71 2.39
N ALA A 795 -29.82 -41.70 2.19
CA ALA A 795 -29.47 -42.42 0.97
C ALA A 795 -30.49 -42.45 -0.19
N GLY A 796 -30.15 -41.78 -1.30
CA GLY A 796 -30.53 -42.20 -2.65
C GLY A 796 -29.57 -43.28 -3.18
N THR A 797 -30.08 -44.37 -3.75
CA THR A 797 -29.32 -45.60 -4.05
C THR A 797 -28.80 -45.74 -5.49
N SER A 798 -28.73 -44.67 -6.29
CA SER A 798 -28.25 -44.72 -7.68
C SER A 798 -27.14 -43.71 -7.96
N ALA A 799 -26.18 -44.11 -8.81
CA ALA A 799 -25.14 -43.23 -9.33
C ALA A 799 -25.73 -41.96 -10.00
N PRO A 800 -24.99 -40.85 -10.05
CA PRO A 800 -25.47 -39.60 -10.66
C PRO A 800 -25.86 -39.78 -12.14
N PRO A 801 -26.85 -39.04 -12.67
CA PRO A 801 -27.33 -39.20 -14.05
C PRO A 801 -26.25 -39.03 -15.13
N ASN A 802 -25.20 -38.27 -14.83
CA ASN A 802 -24.05 -38.03 -15.70
C ASN A 802 -22.82 -38.86 -15.33
N ASN A 803 -23.02 -39.99 -14.65
CA ASN A 803 -21.99 -40.99 -14.33
C ASN A 803 -21.23 -41.46 -15.59
N ASN A 804 -21.96 -41.82 -16.64
CA ASN A 804 -21.34 -42.37 -17.85
C ASN A 804 -21.05 -41.25 -18.87
N PHE A 805 -19.94 -41.37 -19.59
CA PHE A 805 -19.49 -40.49 -20.68
C PHE A 805 -20.59 -40.21 -21.71
N ALA A 806 -21.33 -41.25 -22.11
CA ALA A 806 -22.43 -41.12 -23.07
C ALA A 806 -23.58 -40.23 -22.55
N ASN A 807 -23.76 -40.20 -21.23
CA ASN A 807 -24.80 -39.46 -20.52
C ASN A 807 -24.30 -38.09 -20.01
N GLY A 808 -23.12 -37.63 -20.47
CA GLY A 808 -22.54 -36.38 -20.01
C GLY A 808 -23.53 -35.22 -20.04
N LYS A 809 -23.67 -34.52 -18.91
CA LYS A 809 -24.65 -33.44 -18.75
C LYS A 809 -24.28 -32.30 -19.71
N VAL A 810 -25.23 -31.89 -20.55
CA VAL A 810 -25.00 -30.77 -21.47
C VAL A 810 -25.01 -29.47 -20.65
N ILE A 811 -23.94 -28.70 -20.78
CA ILE A 811 -23.79 -27.34 -20.25
C ILE A 811 -23.57 -26.39 -21.43
N SER A 812 -24.09 -25.18 -21.33
CA SER A 812 -24.13 -24.23 -22.45
C SER A 812 -23.85 -22.79 -21.97
N GLY A 813 -23.56 -21.90 -22.92
CA GLY A 813 -23.21 -20.51 -22.61
C GLY A 813 -21.71 -20.31 -22.37
N GLY A 814 -21.28 -19.05 -22.47
CA GLY A 814 -19.88 -18.67 -22.26
C GLY A 814 -19.49 -18.71 -20.79
N THR A 815 -20.41 -18.42 -19.89
CA THR A 815 -20.23 -18.51 -18.44
C THR A 815 -21.34 -19.36 -17.83
N GLY A 816 -21.07 -19.94 -16.66
CA GLY A 816 -22.09 -20.61 -15.86
C GLY A 816 -21.52 -21.39 -14.68
N SER A 817 -22.42 -21.91 -13.86
CA SER A 817 -22.11 -22.81 -12.76
C SER A 817 -23.17 -23.90 -12.69
N VAL A 818 -22.76 -25.11 -12.33
CA VAL A 818 -23.67 -26.24 -12.17
C VAL A 818 -23.28 -27.10 -10.98
N SER A 819 -24.26 -27.41 -10.13
CA SER A 819 -24.07 -28.36 -9.04
C SER A 819 -24.32 -29.80 -9.50
N GLY A 820 -23.64 -30.74 -8.85
CA GLY A 820 -23.71 -32.18 -9.07
C GLY A 820 -23.13 -32.95 -7.87
N THR A 821 -22.84 -34.23 -8.06
CA THR A 821 -22.18 -35.06 -7.04
C THR A 821 -21.41 -36.20 -7.72
N THR A 822 -20.25 -36.57 -7.18
CA THR A 822 -19.48 -37.76 -7.57
C THR A 822 -19.79 -38.97 -6.68
N VAL A 823 -20.62 -38.81 -5.66
CA VAL A 823 -21.00 -39.89 -4.74
C VAL A 823 -21.64 -41.05 -5.52
N LYS A 824 -21.06 -42.25 -5.40
CA LYS A 824 -21.45 -43.47 -6.16
C LYS A 824 -21.23 -43.40 -7.68
N ALA A 825 -20.51 -42.41 -8.18
CA ALA A 825 -20.05 -42.45 -9.55
C ALA A 825 -19.03 -43.59 -9.77
N THR A 826 -18.79 -43.97 -11.01
CA THR A 826 -17.94 -45.09 -11.39
C THR A 826 -17.15 -44.77 -12.65
N LYS A 827 -15.85 -45.04 -12.60
CA LYS A 827 -15.00 -45.03 -13.78
C LYS A 827 -15.39 -46.12 -14.79
N GLU A 828 -15.55 -45.74 -16.06
CA GLU A 828 -15.90 -46.64 -17.16
C GLU A 828 -14.68 -47.37 -17.75
N ALA A 829 -14.94 -48.50 -18.42
CA ALA A 829 -13.90 -49.19 -19.18
C ALA A 829 -13.37 -48.30 -20.32
N SER A 830 -12.05 -48.24 -20.46
CA SER A 830 -11.34 -47.36 -21.41
C SER A 830 -11.45 -45.86 -21.11
N GLU A 831 -11.93 -45.48 -19.94
CA GLU A 831 -11.81 -44.12 -19.44
C GLU A 831 -10.35 -43.78 -19.11
N PRO A 832 -9.81 -42.64 -19.62
CA PRO A 832 -8.45 -42.21 -19.31
C PRO A 832 -8.20 -42.01 -17.81
N ALA A 833 -6.94 -42.03 -17.40
CA ALA A 833 -6.55 -41.38 -16.14
C ALA A 833 -6.68 -39.86 -16.31
N HIS A 834 -7.23 -39.18 -15.31
CA HIS A 834 -7.34 -37.73 -15.30
C HIS A 834 -6.15 -37.19 -14.48
N ASN A 835 -5.33 -36.31 -15.07
CA ASN A 835 -4.11 -35.81 -14.44
C ASN A 835 -3.14 -36.88 -13.94
N ASP A 836 -2.98 -37.97 -14.69
CA ASP A 836 -2.21 -39.16 -14.31
C ASP A 836 -2.66 -39.88 -13.01
N THR A 837 -3.78 -39.45 -12.42
CA THR A 837 -4.42 -40.13 -11.29
C THR A 837 -5.38 -41.22 -11.79
N ALA A 838 -5.42 -42.36 -11.10
CA ALA A 838 -6.32 -43.44 -11.51
C ALA A 838 -7.80 -43.08 -11.29
N GLY A 839 -8.10 -42.14 -10.38
CA GLY A 839 -9.45 -41.68 -10.09
C GLY A 839 -10.39 -42.82 -9.68
N GLY A 840 -11.68 -42.70 -10.01
CA GLY A 840 -12.65 -43.80 -9.78
C GLY A 840 -14.12 -43.40 -9.70
N ARG A 841 -14.41 -42.11 -9.56
CA ARG A 841 -15.72 -41.52 -9.24
C ARG A 841 -16.06 -40.39 -10.24
N SER A 842 -15.73 -40.59 -11.51
CA SER A 842 -15.88 -39.57 -12.53
C SER A 842 -17.34 -39.32 -12.95
N ILE A 843 -17.65 -38.05 -13.20
CA ILE A 843 -18.88 -37.61 -13.87
C ILE A 843 -18.52 -36.73 -15.07
N TRP A 844 -19.37 -36.77 -16.09
CA TRP A 844 -19.08 -36.15 -17.38
C TRP A 844 -20.01 -34.99 -17.73
N PHE A 845 -19.46 -34.00 -18.43
CA PHE A 845 -20.18 -32.87 -19.01
C PHE A 845 -19.83 -32.68 -20.49
N ARG A 846 -20.77 -32.12 -21.25
CA ARG A 846 -20.61 -31.75 -22.66
C ARG A 846 -20.79 -30.25 -22.81
N TRP A 847 -19.79 -29.58 -23.35
CA TRP A 847 -19.82 -28.13 -23.56
C TRP A 847 -19.43 -27.80 -25.00
N THR A 848 -20.32 -27.13 -25.74
CA THR A 848 -19.98 -26.58 -27.05
C THR A 848 -19.56 -25.13 -26.88
N ALA A 849 -18.32 -24.81 -27.23
CA ALA A 849 -17.80 -23.47 -27.08
C ALA A 849 -18.62 -22.47 -27.92
N PRO A 850 -19.29 -21.47 -27.30
CA PRO A 850 -20.10 -20.50 -28.04
C PRO A 850 -19.26 -19.49 -28.82
N GLY A 851 -17.96 -19.38 -28.51
CA GLY A 851 -17.00 -18.49 -29.16
C GLY A 851 -15.57 -19.02 -29.05
N ASN A 852 -14.64 -18.37 -29.76
CA ASN A 852 -13.21 -18.60 -29.56
C ASN A 852 -12.76 -17.86 -28.29
N GLY A 853 -11.82 -18.42 -27.53
CA GLY A 853 -11.24 -17.72 -26.37
C GLY A 853 -10.62 -18.67 -25.35
N LEU A 854 -10.03 -18.12 -24.28
CA LEU A 854 -9.53 -18.90 -23.16
C LEU A 854 -10.69 -19.22 -22.21
N VAL A 855 -11.06 -20.48 -22.11
CA VAL A 855 -12.05 -20.92 -21.11
C VAL A 855 -11.35 -21.45 -19.88
N THR A 856 -11.75 -20.93 -18.73
CA THR A 856 -11.42 -21.49 -17.43
C THR A 856 -12.58 -22.36 -16.97
N PHE A 857 -12.28 -23.60 -16.59
CA PHE A 857 -13.15 -24.43 -15.78
C PHE A 857 -12.52 -24.57 -14.40
N ASP A 858 -13.33 -24.48 -13.35
CA ASP A 858 -12.90 -24.78 -12.00
C ASP A 858 -13.99 -25.52 -11.23
N THR A 859 -13.58 -26.16 -10.15
CA THR A 859 -14.47 -26.90 -9.25
C THR A 859 -14.62 -26.21 -7.90
N ALA A 860 -14.30 -24.91 -7.82
CA ALA A 860 -14.35 -24.15 -6.57
C ALA A 860 -15.75 -24.19 -5.96
N GLY A 861 -15.81 -24.52 -4.67
CA GLY A 861 -17.05 -24.80 -3.94
C GLY A 861 -17.47 -26.28 -3.92
N SER A 862 -16.70 -27.19 -4.52
CA SER A 862 -16.89 -28.64 -4.35
C SER A 862 -16.40 -29.10 -2.97
N SER A 863 -17.02 -30.14 -2.41
CA SER A 863 -16.80 -30.56 -1.02
C SER A 863 -15.67 -31.59 -0.83
N PHE A 864 -14.79 -31.74 -1.83
CA PHE A 864 -13.77 -32.79 -1.85
C PHE A 864 -12.58 -32.37 -2.73
N ASP A 865 -11.47 -33.09 -2.57
CA ASP A 865 -10.29 -33.01 -3.43
C ASP A 865 -10.62 -33.60 -4.82
N SER A 866 -10.70 -32.71 -5.79
CA SER A 866 -11.22 -32.99 -7.12
C SER A 866 -10.09 -33.14 -8.14
N VAL A 867 -10.38 -33.85 -9.23
CA VAL A 867 -9.53 -33.87 -10.43
C VAL A 867 -10.37 -33.47 -11.62
N LEU A 868 -9.92 -32.47 -12.39
CA LEU A 868 -10.62 -31.90 -13.52
C LEU A 868 -9.84 -32.15 -14.82
N ALA A 869 -10.53 -32.66 -15.85
CA ALA A 869 -9.91 -32.90 -17.15
C ALA A 869 -10.81 -32.53 -18.34
N VAL A 870 -10.21 -32.08 -19.44
CA VAL A 870 -10.90 -31.69 -20.67
C VAL A 870 -10.35 -32.47 -21.87
N TYR A 871 -11.28 -32.94 -22.70
CA TYR A 871 -11.01 -33.75 -23.90
C TYR A 871 -11.81 -33.26 -25.11
N ARG A 872 -11.37 -33.66 -26.31
CA ARG A 872 -12.14 -33.60 -27.57
C ARG A 872 -12.43 -35.01 -28.07
N GLY A 873 -13.56 -35.19 -28.74
CA GLY A 873 -13.97 -36.46 -29.34
C GLY A 873 -15.19 -37.08 -28.66
N ASN A 874 -15.74 -38.12 -29.29
CA ASN A 874 -17.06 -38.66 -28.96
C ASN A 874 -17.03 -40.13 -28.49
N SER A 875 -15.85 -40.68 -28.17
CA SER A 875 -15.67 -42.05 -27.69
C SER A 875 -14.47 -42.13 -26.76
N LEU A 876 -14.62 -42.79 -25.60
CA LEU A 876 -13.60 -42.92 -24.55
C LEU A 876 -12.24 -43.44 -25.08
N GLY A 877 -12.26 -44.47 -25.93
CA GLY A 877 -11.04 -45.10 -26.48
C GLY A 877 -10.28 -44.26 -27.51
N THR A 878 -10.83 -43.11 -27.93
CA THR A 878 -10.21 -42.20 -28.91
C THR A 878 -10.27 -40.73 -28.46
N LEU A 879 -10.46 -40.46 -27.16
CA LEU A 879 -10.48 -39.09 -26.66
C LEU A 879 -9.11 -38.44 -26.88
N ALA A 880 -9.12 -37.25 -27.49
CA ALA A 880 -7.96 -36.40 -27.58
C ALA A 880 -7.88 -35.55 -26.31
N TYR A 881 -6.83 -35.77 -25.52
CA TYR A 881 -6.53 -34.96 -24.34
C TYR A 881 -6.31 -33.49 -24.71
N VAL A 882 -6.87 -32.57 -23.91
CA VAL A 882 -6.63 -31.13 -24.02
C VAL A 882 -5.79 -30.66 -22.85
N LEU A 883 -6.32 -30.80 -21.62
CA LEU A 883 -5.67 -30.36 -20.39
C LEU A 883 -6.34 -31.03 -19.17
N SER A 884 -5.61 -31.19 -18.07
CA SER A 884 -6.14 -31.57 -16.76
C SER A 884 -5.42 -30.82 -15.64
N ASN A 885 -6.04 -30.81 -14.46
CA ASN A 885 -5.47 -30.30 -13.22
C ASN A 885 -6.12 -31.01 -12.01
N ASP A 886 -5.43 -31.09 -10.89
CA ASP A 886 -5.91 -31.59 -9.60
C ASP A 886 -6.15 -30.44 -8.59
N ASP A 887 -5.19 -29.54 -8.37
CA ASP A 887 -5.33 -28.48 -7.36
C ASP A 887 -5.28 -27.06 -7.95
N ILE A 888 -6.16 -26.15 -7.49
CA ILE A 888 -6.14 -24.71 -7.90
C ILE A 888 -4.81 -24.08 -7.49
N ASP A 889 -4.36 -24.39 -6.27
CA ASP A 889 -3.10 -23.99 -5.66
C ASP A 889 -2.76 -24.94 -4.51
N ASN A 890 -1.66 -24.69 -3.79
CA ASN A 890 -1.19 -25.57 -2.72
C ASN A 890 -2.14 -25.70 -1.51
N PHE A 891 -3.17 -24.86 -1.41
CA PHE A 891 -4.10 -24.77 -0.27
C PHE A 891 -5.55 -25.07 -0.68
N THR A 892 -5.88 -25.01 -1.96
CA THR A 892 -7.22 -25.21 -2.51
C THR A 892 -7.25 -26.50 -3.32
N ARG A 893 -7.76 -27.58 -2.69
CA ARG A 893 -7.86 -28.94 -3.26
C ARG A 893 -8.92 -29.09 -4.37
N GLN A 894 -9.58 -28.01 -4.76
CA GLN A 894 -10.46 -28.02 -5.93
C GLN A 894 -9.63 -27.67 -7.16
N SER A 895 -9.90 -28.30 -8.30
CA SER A 895 -9.10 -28.11 -9.51
C SER A 895 -9.53 -26.90 -10.34
N ARG A 896 -8.58 -26.29 -11.06
CA ARG A 896 -8.83 -25.27 -12.10
C ARG A 896 -7.92 -25.46 -13.30
N LEU A 897 -8.48 -25.36 -14.51
CA LEU A 897 -7.69 -25.38 -15.74
C LEU A 897 -8.17 -24.31 -16.71
N THR A 898 -7.26 -23.82 -17.54
CA THR A 898 -7.56 -22.81 -18.59
C THR A 898 -6.99 -23.28 -19.93
N PHE A 899 -7.82 -23.28 -20.98
CA PHE A 899 -7.37 -23.67 -22.33
C PHE A 899 -8.05 -22.87 -23.43
N ALA A 900 -7.42 -22.83 -24.62
CA ALA A 900 -8.00 -22.19 -25.80
C ALA A 900 -9.13 -23.03 -26.42
N ALA A 901 -10.36 -22.54 -26.27
CA ALA A 901 -11.55 -23.09 -26.89
C ALA A 901 -11.76 -22.51 -28.30
N ALA A 902 -12.15 -23.37 -29.25
CA ALA A 902 -12.52 -22.96 -30.61
C ALA A 902 -14.05 -22.97 -30.76
N ALA A 903 -14.63 -21.89 -31.27
CA ALA A 903 -16.06 -21.71 -31.47
C ALA A 903 -16.69 -22.89 -32.22
N GLY A 904 -17.83 -23.37 -31.73
CA GLY A 904 -18.54 -24.52 -32.30
C GLY A 904 -17.87 -25.87 -32.06
N THR A 905 -16.70 -25.92 -31.40
CA THR A 905 -16.07 -27.18 -31.00
C THR A 905 -16.72 -27.70 -29.71
N GLU A 906 -17.08 -28.98 -29.69
CA GLU A 906 -17.58 -29.65 -28.51
C GLU A 906 -16.43 -30.25 -27.68
N TYR A 907 -16.42 -29.93 -26.40
CA TYR A 907 -15.49 -30.43 -25.39
C TYR A 907 -16.21 -31.37 -24.42
N ARG A 908 -15.47 -32.34 -23.90
CA ARG A 908 -15.87 -33.25 -22.82
C ARG A 908 -15.12 -32.85 -21.56
N VAL A 909 -15.85 -32.52 -20.49
CA VAL A 909 -15.26 -32.13 -19.21
C VAL A 909 -15.56 -33.25 -18.21
N ALA A 910 -14.52 -33.82 -17.61
CA ALA A 910 -14.62 -34.84 -16.57
C ALA A 910 -14.25 -34.21 -15.22
N VAL A 911 -15.07 -34.47 -14.20
CA VAL A 911 -14.78 -34.19 -12.79
C VAL A 911 -14.73 -35.53 -12.08
N ASP A 912 -13.60 -35.85 -11.46
CA ASP A 912 -13.37 -37.05 -10.65
C ASP A 912 -12.82 -36.63 -9.27
N GLY A 913 -12.60 -37.58 -8.37
CA GLY A 913 -11.89 -37.34 -7.12
C GLY A 913 -10.46 -37.85 -7.15
N TYR A 914 -9.61 -37.19 -6.38
CA TYR A 914 -8.23 -37.60 -6.22
C TYR A 914 -8.13 -38.98 -5.55
N LEU A 915 -7.20 -39.80 -6.03
CA LEU A 915 -6.93 -41.11 -5.45
C LEU A 915 -5.88 -40.98 -4.35
N THR A 916 -6.28 -41.16 -3.11
CA THR A 916 -5.37 -41.08 -1.95
C THR A 916 -4.44 -42.30 -1.86
N THR A 917 -3.37 -42.18 -1.09
CA THR A 917 -2.33 -43.19 -0.82
C THR A 917 -2.84 -44.48 -0.13
N GLY A 918 -4.14 -44.58 0.16
CA GLY A 918 -4.84 -45.79 0.63
C GLY A 918 -5.71 -46.48 -0.43
N ASN A 919 -5.61 -46.09 -1.70
CA ASN A 919 -6.41 -46.60 -2.81
C ASN A 919 -7.93 -46.29 -2.68
N THR A 920 -8.27 -45.22 -1.95
CA THR A 920 -9.64 -44.70 -1.86
C THR A 920 -9.76 -43.41 -2.66
N THR A 921 -10.69 -43.40 -3.61
CA THR A 921 -11.01 -42.23 -4.43
C THR A 921 -11.94 -41.30 -3.64
N ARG A 922 -11.56 -40.02 -3.52
CA ARG A 922 -12.41 -39.00 -2.91
C ARG A 922 -13.73 -38.84 -3.71
N GLU A 923 -14.82 -38.52 -3.02
CA GLU A 923 -16.11 -38.22 -3.66
C GLU A 923 -16.87 -37.20 -2.81
N GLY A 924 -17.80 -36.46 -3.43
CA GLY A 924 -18.53 -35.41 -2.73
C GLY A 924 -19.46 -34.63 -3.64
N ASP A 925 -19.96 -33.51 -3.14
CA ASP A 925 -20.79 -32.58 -3.91
C ASP A 925 -19.88 -31.78 -4.85
N VAL A 926 -20.30 -31.67 -6.11
CA VAL A 926 -19.57 -30.98 -7.18
C VAL A 926 -20.22 -29.63 -7.43
N VAL A 927 -19.40 -28.58 -7.50
CA VAL A 927 -19.74 -27.32 -8.16
C VAL A 927 -18.77 -27.18 -9.32
N LEU A 928 -19.27 -27.21 -10.56
CA LEU A 928 -18.45 -26.95 -11.74
C LEU A 928 -18.78 -25.56 -12.28
N ASN A 929 -17.79 -24.68 -12.26
CA ASN A 929 -17.86 -23.33 -12.81
C ASN A 929 -17.15 -23.29 -14.16
N TRP A 930 -17.69 -22.52 -15.09
CA TRP A 930 -17.00 -22.21 -16.33
C TRP A 930 -17.11 -20.75 -16.68
N ASN A 931 -16.01 -20.21 -17.16
CA ASN A 931 -15.91 -18.87 -17.67
C ASN A 931 -15.05 -18.88 -18.92
N LEU A 932 -15.70 -18.80 -20.08
CA LEU A 932 -15.05 -18.46 -21.34
C LEU A 932 -14.67 -16.98 -21.25
N GLY A 933 -13.51 -16.74 -20.63
CA GLY A 933 -12.80 -15.49 -20.73
C GLY A 933 -12.54 -15.22 -22.20
N VAL A 934 -13.04 -14.09 -22.68
CA VAL A 934 -12.81 -13.63 -24.05
C VAL A 934 -11.37 -13.15 -24.17
N GLY A 935 -10.42 -14.09 -24.11
CA GLY A 935 -9.05 -13.85 -24.56
C GLY A 935 -9.13 -13.37 -26.01
N THR A 936 -8.76 -12.09 -26.21
CA THR A 936 -8.76 -11.36 -27.48
C THR A 936 -10.07 -11.43 -28.28
N GLY A 937 -10.98 -10.46 -28.07
CA GLY A 937 -11.97 -10.09 -29.10
C GLY A 937 -13.45 -9.96 -28.69
N GLY A 938 -13.77 -9.95 -27.40
CA GLY A 938 -15.16 -9.75 -26.94
C GLY A 938 -15.52 -8.29 -26.70
N ASN A 939 -14.74 -7.59 -25.88
CA ASN A 939 -15.00 -6.21 -25.48
C ASN A 939 -13.74 -5.33 -25.44
N ASP A 940 -12.64 -5.83 -25.97
CA ASP A 940 -11.42 -5.09 -26.28
C ASP A 940 -11.72 -3.88 -27.18
N ALA A 941 -12.38 -4.13 -28.32
CA ALA A 941 -12.92 -3.06 -29.14
C ALA A 941 -14.14 -2.41 -28.46
N PHE A 942 -14.15 -1.08 -28.40
CA PHE A 942 -15.27 -0.25 -27.91
C PHE A 942 -16.61 -0.64 -28.56
N ALA A 943 -16.60 -0.98 -29.85
CA ALA A 943 -17.79 -1.40 -30.59
C ALA A 943 -18.44 -2.67 -30.00
N ASN A 944 -17.65 -3.49 -29.32
CA ASN A 944 -18.08 -4.75 -28.73
C ASN A 944 -18.17 -4.68 -27.20
N ALA A 945 -18.12 -3.48 -26.60
CA ALA A 945 -18.22 -3.26 -25.16
C ALA A 945 -19.28 -4.15 -24.48
N GLN A 946 -18.90 -4.92 -23.45
CA GLN A 946 -19.77 -5.89 -22.80
C GLN A 946 -20.96 -5.21 -22.14
N THR A 947 -22.19 -5.70 -22.37
CA THR A 947 -23.37 -5.15 -21.66
C THR A 947 -23.42 -5.64 -20.23
N ILE A 948 -23.51 -4.71 -19.30
CA ILE A 948 -23.84 -4.95 -17.89
C ILE A 948 -25.13 -4.21 -17.55
N SER A 949 -25.92 -4.71 -16.60
CA SER A 949 -27.28 -4.21 -16.34
C SER A 949 -27.67 -4.32 -14.86
N GLY A 950 -28.68 -3.54 -14.45
CA GLY A 950 -29.13 -3.52 -13.06
C GLY A 950 -28.42 -2.46 -12.21
N GLY A 951 -29.00 -2.16 -11.04
CA GLY A 951 -28.50 -1.12 -10.14
C GLY A 951 -27.25 -1.56 -9.39
N SER A 952 -26.99 -2.86 -9.27
CA SER A 952 -25.77 -3.40 -8.69
C SER A 952 -25.37 -4.71 -9.37
N GLY A 953 -24.11 -5.09 -9.28
CA GLY A 953 -23.62 -6.37 -9.77
C GLY A 953 -22.11 -6.51 -9.75
N ARG A 954 -21.63 -7.66 -10.21
CA ARG A 954 -20.22 -8.01 -10.36
C ARG A 954 -20.02 -8.78 -11.66
N VAL A 955 -18.94 -8.49 -12.37
CA VAL A 955 -18.52 -9.24 -13.56
C VAL A 955 -17.02 -9.50 -13.51
N ASN A 956 -16.61 -10.69 -13.96
CA ASN A 956 -15.20 -11.06 -14.07
C ASN A 956 -14.79 -11.05 -15.56
N GLY A 957 -13.55 -10.68 -15.85
CA GLY A 957 -12.94 -10.57 -17.18
C GLY A 957 -11.42 -10.68 -17.12
N THR A 958 -10.73 -10.27 -18.20
CA THR A 958 -9.27 -10.16 -18.26
C THR A 958 -8.89 -9.12 -19.31
N ASN A 959 -7.82 -8.36 -19.08
CA ASN A 959 -7.23 -7.46 -20.07
C ASN A 959 -5.98 -8.05 -20.75
N VAL A 960 -5.62 -9.32 -20.47
CA VAL A 960 -4.47 -9.98 -21.10
C VAL A 960 -4.62 -9.96 -22.63
N ALA A 961 -3.65 -9.37 -23.32
CA ALA A 961 -3.61 -9.14 -24.75
C ALA A 961 -4.74 -8.24 -25.33
N ALA A 962 -5.38 -7.40 -24.51
CA ALA A 962 -6.21 -6.30 -25.00
C ALA A 962 -5.34 -5.25 -25.72
N THR A 963 -5.95 -4.45 -26.60
CA THR A 963 -5.28 -3.48 -27.45
C THR A 963 -5.97 -2.13 -27.41
N LYS A 964 -5.19 -1.07 -27.19
CA LYS A 964 -5.68 0.30 -27.30
C LYS A 964 -6.09 0.64 -28.73
N GLU A 965 -7.34 1.03 -28.93
CA GLU A 965 -7.88 1.42 -30.24
C GLU A 965 -7.38 2.80 -30.68
N ALA A 966 -7.25 2.98 -32.00
CA ALA A 966 -6.86 4.28 -32.55
C ALA A 966 -7.91 5.35 -32.23
N GLY A 967 -7.53 6.37 -31.45
CA GLY A 967 -8.40 7.45 -31.01
C GLY A 967 -9.03 7.22 -29.64
N GLU A 968 -8.72 6.11 -28.98
CA GLU A 968 -9.11 5.83 -27.61
C GLU A 968 -8.57 6.90 -26.64
N PRO A 969 -9.40 7.45 -25.74
CA PRO A 969 -8.93 8.37 -24.71
C PRO A 969 -7.92 7.71 -23.77
N VAL A 970 -7.05 8.51 -23.18
CA VAL A 970 -6.23 8.11 -22.04
C VAL A 970 -7.17 7.93 -20.84
N HIS A 971 -7.12 6.77 -20.18
CA HIS A 971 -7.97 6.43 -19.03
C HIS A 971 -7.24 6.80 -17.73
N ALA A 972 -7.88 7.54 -16.82
CA ALA A 972 -7.30 7.95 -15.54
C ALA A 972 -5.94 8.70 -15.59
N GLY A 973 -5.52 9.20 -16.75
CA GLY A 973 -4.21 9.82 -16.94
C GLY A 973 -3.09 8.82 -17.28
N ASP A 974 -3.41 7.53 -17.35
CA ASP A 974 -2.51 6.46 -17.74
C ASP A 974 -2.52 6.25 -19.27
N LEU A 975 -1.31 6.21 -19.84
CA LEU A 975 -1.10 5.91 -21.25
C LEU A 975 -1.55 4.50 -21.62
N GLY A 976 -1.41 3.54 -20.69
CA GLY A 976 -1.88 2.16 -20.82
C GLY A 976 -1.54 1.48 -22.17
N GLY A 977 -2.27 0.40 -22.48
CA GLY A 977 -2.24 -0.26 -23.78
C GLY A 977 -3.21 -1.44 -23.92
N ALA A 978 -3.86 -1.86 -22.84
CA ALA A 978 -4.69 -3.06 -22.73
C ALA A 978 -6.04 -2.75 -22.08
N SER A 979 -6.89 -1.98 -22.75
CA SER A 979 -8.20 -1.56 -22.27
C SER A 979 -9.31 -2.54 -22.69
N ILE A 980 -10.30 -2.74 -21.81
CA ILE A 980 -11.53 -3.46 -22.10
C ILE A 980 -12.75 -2.61 -21.75
N TRP A 981 -13.81 -2.76 -22.53
CA TRP A 981 -14.97 -1.88 -22.49
C TRP A 981 -16.24 -2.56 -21.97
N PHE A 982 -17.05 -1.81 -21.24
CA PHE A 982 -18.40 -2.18 -20.82
C PHE A 982 -19.40 -1.09 -21.20
N ARG A 983 -20.66 -1.49 -21.38
CA ARG A 983 -21.80 -0.59 -21.57
C ARG A 983 -22.86 -0.86 -20.52
N TRP A 984 -23.30 0.20 -19.84
CA TRP A 984 -24.28 0.13 -18.77
C TRP A 984 -25.37 1.18 -18.97
N THR A 985 -26.63 0.78 -18.87
CA THR A 985 -27.77 1.73 -18.88
C THR A 985 -28.29 1.88 -17.46
N ALA A 986 -28.25 3.10 -16.93
CA ALA A 986 -28.65 3.36 -15.56
C ALA A 986 -30.15 3.05 -15.34
N PRO A 987 -30.51 2.16 -14.39
CA PRO A 987 -31.91 1.82 -14.15
C PRO A 987 -32.68 2.91 -13.37
N ALA A 988 -31.99 3.79 -12.67
CA ALA A 988 -32.57 4.90 -11.89
C ALA A 988 -31.67 6.15 -11.93
N ASP A 989 -32.18 7.27 -11.44
CA ASP A 989 -31.36 8.44 -11.10
C ASP A 989 -30.63 8.18 -9.78
N GLY A 990 -29.40 8.66 -9.65
CA GLY A 990 -28.67 8.67 -8.36
C GLY A 990 -27.23 8.19 -8.46
N PRO A 991 -26.46 8.34 -7.37
CA PRO A 991 -25.05 8.00 -7.34
C PRO A 991 -24.85 6.50 -7.58
N VAL A 992 -23.94 6.18 -8.49
CA VAL A 992 -23.45 4.83 -8.73
C VAL A 992 -21.94 4.79 -8.50
N THR A 993 -21.50 3.78 -7.76
CA THR A 993 -20.09 3.47 -7.56
C THR A 993 -19.73 2.29 -8.47
N PHE A 994 -18.60 2.42 -9.17
CA PHE A 994 -17.92 1.30 -9.83
C PHE A 994 -16.57 1.11 -9.17
N ASP A 995 -16.14 -0.14 -8.97
CA ASP A 995 -14.79 -0.47 -8.51
C ASP A 995 -14.26 -1.75 -9.14
N THR A 996 -12.93 -1.93 -9.10
CA THR A 996 -12.25 -3.10 -9.63
C THR A 996 -11.70 -4.04 -8.55
N VAL A 997 -12.22 -3.93 -7.32
CA VAL A 997 -11.75 -4.72 -6.17
C VAL A 997 -11.90 -6.22 -6.45
N GLY A 998 -10.79 -6.93 -6.29
CA GLY A 998 -10.65 -8.35 -6.62
C GLY A 998 -9.94 -8.64 -7.94
N SER A 999 -9.52 -7.61 -8.68
CA SER A 999 -8.58 -7.77 -9.82
C SER A 999 -7.17 -8.12 -9.35
N THR A 1000 -6.39 -8.80 -10.18
CA THR A 1000 -5.05 -9.33 -9.80
C THR A 1000 -3.88 -8.42 -10.16
N PHE A 1001 -4.14 -7.19 -10.57
CA PHE A 1001 -3.16 -6.24 -11.09
C PHE A 1001 -3.62 -4.81 -10.78
N ASP A 1002 -2.74 -3.85 -11.02
CA ASP A 1002 -3.02 -2.43 -10.89
C ASP A 1002 -3.94 -1.96 -12.02
N THR A 1003 -5.12 -1.45 -11.67
CA THR A 1003 -6.17 -1.11 -12.65
C THR A 1003 -6.34 0.38 -12.80
N ALA A 1004 -6.68 0.83 -14.01
CA ALA A 1004 -7.25 2.16 -14.27
C ALA A 1004 -8.72 2.03 -14.71
N LEU A 1005 -9.60 2.85 -14.14
CA LEU A 1005 -11.05 2.82 -14.39
C LEU A 1005 -11.54 4.19 -14.90
N ALA A 1006 -12.31 4.19 -16.00
CA ALA A 1006 -12.85 5.43 -16.56
C ALA A 1006 -14.29 5.28 -17.07
N VAL A 1007 -15.09 6.34 -16.94
CA VAL A 1007 -16.49 6.41 -17.39
C VAL A 1007 -16.67 7.53 -18.43
N TYR A 1008 -17.37 7.18 -19.50
CA TYR A 1008 -17.63 8.04 -20.65
C TYR A 1008 -19.11 8.04 -21.04
N VAL A 1009 -19.51 9.08 -21.78
CA VAL A 1009 -20.72 9.09 -22.61
C VAL A 1009 -20.35 9.31 -24.07
N GLY A 1010 -21.01 8.61 -24.99
CA GLY A 1010 -20.71 8.70 -26.41
C GLY A 1010 -21.01 7.40 -27.15
N ALA A 1011 -21.17 7.48 -28.47
CA ALA A 1011 -21.57 6.34 -29.30
C ALA A 1011 -20.39 5.70 -30.06
N SER A 1012 -19.22 6.36 -30.08
CA SER A 1012 -17.99 5.87 -30.72
C SER A 1012 -16.77 6.44 -30.03
N VAL A 1013 -15.63 5.76 -30.17
CA VAL A 1013 -14.31 6.18 -29.65
C VAL A 1013 -13.98 7.64 -30.00
N ALA A 1014 -14.25 8.07 -31.24
CA ALA A 1014 -14.00 9.43 -31.71
C ALA A 1014 -14.95 10.52 -31.13
N SER A 1015 -15.98 10.13 -30.37
CA SER A 1015 -16.99 11.02 -29.81
C SER A 1015 -17.21 10.83 -28.31
N LEU A 1016 -16.32 10.12 -27.63
CA LEU A 1016 -16.41 9.93 -26.18
C LEU A 1016 -16.16 11.24 -25.44
N THR A 1017 -17.04 11.55 -24.51
CA THR A 1017 -16.87 12.62 -23.53
C THR A 1017 -16.57 11.98 -22.17
N PRO A 1018 -15.41 12.23 -21.57
CA PRO A 1018 -15.08 11.70 -20.24
C PRO A 1018 -16.00 12.31 -19.19
N MET A 1019 -16.43 11.50 -18.23
CA MET A 1019 -17.20 11.93 -17.07
C MET A 1019 -16.37 11.89 -15.79
N MET A 1020 -15.71 10.77 -15.54
CA MET A 1020 -14.89 10.56 -14.35
C MET A 1020 -13.93 9.40 -14.61
N SER A 1021 -12.82 9.38 -13.87
CA SER A 1021 -11.86 8.29 -13.89
C SER A 1021 -11.15 8.23 -12.55
N ASP A 1022 -10.64 7.06 -12.23
CA ASP A 1022 -9.85 6.78 -11.04
C ASP A 1022 -8.82 5.70 -11.39
N GLU A 1023 -7.67 5.71 -10.72
CA GLU A 1023 -6.63 4.69 -10.89
C GLU A 1023 -6.55 3.85 -9.61
N ASP A 1024 -6.20 4.44 -8.48
CA ASP A 1024 -6.10 3.73 -7.22
C ASP A 1024 -7.13 4.17 -6.18
N ILE A 1025 -7.80 3.21 -5.54
CA ILE A 1025 -8.65 3.43 -4.36
C ILE A 1025 -7.85 4.08 -3.24
N ASP A 1026 -6.67 3.52 -2.96
CA ASP A 1026 -5.79 3.95 -1.87
C ASP A 1026 -4.36 3.41 -2.11
N GLN A 1027 -3.60 4.13 -2.94
CA GLN A 1027 -2.21 3.80 -3.25
C GLN A 1027 -1.33 3.77 -1.99
N ASP A 1028 -1.62 4.62 -1.00
CA ASP A 1028 -0.87 4.72 0.25
C ASP A 1028 -1.11 3.50 1.17
N ALA A 1029 -2.22 2.78 0.98
CA ALA A 1029 -2.56 1.52 1.66
C ALA A 1029 -2.23 0.26 0.81
N GLY A 1030 -1.64 0.42 -0.38
CA GLY A 1030 -1.33 -0.70 -1.29
C GLY A 1030 -2.56 -1.29 -1.98
N VAL A 1031 -3.65 -0.53 -2.10
CA VAL A 1031 -4.88 -0.94 -2.80
C VAL A 1031 -4.88 -0.36 -4.20
N TYR A 1032 -4.22 -1.08 -5.12
CA TYR A 1032 -4.04 -0.71 -6.53
C TYR A 1032 -5.26 -1.02 -7.43
N GLN A 1033 -6.43 -1.17 -6.83
CA GLN A 1033 -7.68 -1.32 -7.58
C GLN A 1033 -8.39 0.02 -7.58
N SER A 1034 -9.08 0.39 -8.66
CA SER A 1034 -9.76 1.68 -8.79
C SER A 1034 -11.19 1.67 -8.24
N ARG A 1035 -11.68 2.85 -7.86
CA ARG A 1035 -13.09 3.11 -7.52
C ARG A 1035 -13.49 4.54 -7.86
N LEU A 1036 -14.60 4.69 -8.59
CA LEU A 1036 -15.21 5.99 -8.84
C LEU A 1036 -16.70 6.01 -8.49
N THR A 1037 -17.22 7.20 -8.18
CA THR A 1037 -18.66 7.41 -7.89
C THR A 1037 -19.18 8.63 -8.63
N PHE A 1038 -20.28 8.47 -9.39
CA PHE A 1038 -20.90 9.57 -10.13
C PHE A 1038 -22.44 9.49 -10.11
N ASP A 1039 -23.11 10.63 -10.30
CA ASP A 1039 -24.57 10.69 -10.42
C ASP A 1039 -25.03 10.21 -11.80
N ALA A 1040 -25.67 9.03 -11.84
CA ALA A 1040 -26.23 8.48 -13.06
C ALA A 1040 -27.66 9.01 -13.31
N THR A 1041 -28.03 9.17 -14.58
CA THR A 1041 -29.38 9.56 -15.02
C THR A 1041 -30.12 8.34 -15.55
N ALA A 1042 -31.35 8.10 -15.07
CA ALA A 1042 -32.17 6.96 -15.47
C ALA A 1042 -32.33 6.87 -17.00
N GLY A 1043 -32.12 5.67 -17.55
CA GLY A 1043 -32.22 5.39 -18.97
C GLY A 1043 -31.05 5.89 -19.83
N ARG A 1044 -30.04 6.54 -19.23
CA ARG A 1044 -28.83 6.96 -19.96
C ARG A 1044 -27.81 5.83 -20.00
N GLU A 1045 -27.20 5.64 -21.17
CA GLU A 1045 -26.12 4.68 -21.39
C GLU A 1045 -24.76 5.33 -21.10
N TYR A 1046 -23.92 4.61 -20.37
CA TYR A 1046 -22.55 4.94 -20.01
C TYR A 1046 -21.60 3.87 -20.57
N ARG A 1047 -20.38 4.28 -20.91
CA ARG A 1047 -19.27 3.42 -21.33
C ARG A 1047 -18.25 3.38 -20.21
N ILE A 1048 -17.85 2.20 -19.78
CA ILE A 1048 -16.88 2.00 -18.71
C ILE A 1048 -15.66 1.32 -19.32
N ALA A 1049 -14.48 1.90 -19.17
CA ALA A 1049 -13.22 1.30 -19.57
C ALA A 1049 -12.46 0.85 -18.32
N VAL A 1050 -11.90 -0.36 -18.38
CA VAL A 1050 -10.92 -0.87 -17.40
C VAL A 1050 -9.64 -1.17 -18.17
N GLU A 1051 -8.53 -0.61 -17.72
CA GLU A 1051 -7.20 -0.79 -18.31
C GLU A 1051 -6.21 -1.18 -17.20
N GLY A 1052 -5.03 -1.64 -17.57
CA GLY A 1052 -3.96 -1.90 -16.60
C GLY A 1052 -2.92 -0.80 -16.60
N PHE A 1053 -2.36 -0.57 -15.41
CA PHE A 1053 -1.37 0.47 -15.20
C PHE A 1053 -0.15 0.29 -16.11
N LEU A 1054 0.33 1.37 -16.72
CA LEU A 1054 1.59 1.41 -17.45
C LEU A 1054 2.62 2.26 -16.71
N SER A 1055 3.53 1.58 -16.01
CA SER A 1055 4.79 2.18 -15.57
C SER A 1055 5.77 2.34 -16.76
N PRO A 1056 6.57 3.43 -16.85
CA PRO A 1056 7.50 3.66 -17.95
C PRO A 1056 8.52 2.53 -18.20
N ASP A 1057 8.80 1.71 -17.19
CA ASP A 1057 9.86 0.69 -17.20
C ASP A 1057 9.32 -0.76 -17.22
N LEU A 1058 8.00 -0.94 -17.22
CA LEU A 1058 7.36 -2.27 -17.20
C LEU A 1058 6.38 -2.43 -18.38
N PRO A 1059 6.13 -3.66 -18.85
CA PRO A 1059 5.01 -3.90 -19.75
C PRO A 1059 3.69 -3.48 -19.08
N VAL A 1060 2.71 -3.08 -19.89
CA VAL A 1060 1.34 -2.77 -19.40
C VAL A 1060 0.88 -3.92 -18.51
N GLU A 1061 0.37 -3.61 -17.32
CA GLU A 1061 -0.08 -4.64 -16.40
C GLU A 1061 -1.30 -5.36 -16.97
N GLU A 1062 -1.25 -6.68 -16.96
CA GLU A 1062 -2.29 -7.54 -17.50
C GLU A 1062 -2.65 -8.62 -16.48
N GLY A 1063 -3.94 -8.93 -16.35
CA GLY A 1063 -4.39 -9.95 -15.43
C GLY A 1063 -5.89 -10.19 -15.49
N SER A 1064 -6.41 -10.80 -14.42
CA SER A 1064 -7.85 -10.99 -14.26
C SER A 1064 -8.50 -9.70 -13.75
N VAL A 1065 -9.58 -9.30 -14.40
CA VAL A 1065 -10.37 -8.11 -14.06
C VAL A 1065 -11.60 -8.55 -13.29
N VAL A 1066 -11.89 -7.88 -12.18
CA VAL A 1066 -13.20 -7.88 -11.52
C VAL A 1066 -13.75 -6.47 -11.64
N LEU A 1067 -15.01 -6.31 -12.05
CA LEU A 1067 -15.70 -5.02 -12.05
C LEU A 1067 -17.00 -5.15 -11.25
N ASN A 1068 -17.09 -4.37 -10.17
CA ASN A 1068 -18.25 -4.27 -9.29
C ASN A 1068 -18.99 -2.96 -9.53
N TRP A 1069 -20.30 -2.94 -9.32
CA TRP A 1069 -21.08 -1.69 -9.30
C TRP A 1069 -22.22 -1.72 -8.30
N ALA A 1070 -22.54 -0.55 -7.75
CA ALA A 1070 -23.68 -0.36 -6.85
C ALA A 1070 -24.24 1.06 -6.97
N GLN A 1071 -25.52 1.16 -7.32
CA GLN A 1071 -26.28 2.39 -7.46
C GLN A 1071 -27.23 2.56 -6.28
N THR A 1072 -27.19 3.74 -5.66
CA THR A 1072 -28.19 4.17 -4.68
C THR A 1072 -29.25 5.02 -5.39
N PRO A 1073 -30.49 4.51 -5.59
CA PRO A 1073 -31.51 5.27 -6.30
C PRO A 1073 -31.90 6.53 -5.52
N VAL A 1074 -31.80 7.71 -6.14
CA VAL A 1074 -32.37 8.95 -5.61
C VAL A 1074 -33.86 8.94 -5.90
N VAL A 1075 -34.66 8.75 -4.86
CA VAL A 1075 -36.11 8.86 -4.94
C VAL A 1075 -36.49 10.34 -5.09
N ARG A 1076 -36.69 10.80 -6.32
CA ARG A 1076 -37.22 12.15 -6.58
C ARG A 1076 -38.73 12.17 -6.33
N ILE A 1077 -39.14 12.91 -5.30
CA ILE A 1077 -40.55 13.23 -5.05
C ILE A 1077 -40.82 14.63 -5.59
N VAL A 1078 -41.66 14.73 -6.62
CA VAL A 1078 -41.92 15.99 -7.32
C VAL A 1078 -43.36 16.42 -7.08
N PHE A 1079 -43.52 17.65 -6.60
CA PHE A 1079 -44.82 18.31 -6.54
C PHE A 1079 -45.07 19.04 -7.85
N SER A 1080 -46.12 18.67 -8.58
CA SER A 1080 -46.59 19.33 -9.79
C SER A 1080 -48.01 19.89 -9.60
N GLU A 1081 -48.35 20.88 -10.43
CA GLU A 1081 -49.63 21.59 -10.38
C GLU A 1081 -50.09 22.14 -9.01
N PRO A 1082 -49.21 22.73 -8.17
CA PRO A 1082 -49.65 23.29 -6.90
C PRO A 1082 -50.61 24.45 -7.13
N ARG A 1083 -51.83 24.36 -6.59
CA ARG A 1083 -52.84 25.40 -6.68
C ARG A 1083 -53.68 25.50 -5.41
N VAL A 1084 -54.07 26.72 -5.07
CA VAL A 1084 -55.07 27.00 -4.04
C VAL A 1084 -56.41 27.22 -4.74
N LEU A 1085 -57.44 26.48 -4.33
CA LEU A 1085 -58.78 26.60 -4.88
C LEU A 1085 -59.54 27.79 -4.27
N ALA A 1086 -60.67 28.16 -4.87
CA ALA A 1086 -61.47 29.31 -4.42
C ALA A 1086 -62.00 29.17 -2.98
N ASP A 1087 -62.08 27.96 -2.45
CA ASP A 1087 -62.45 27.65 -1.07
C ASP A 1087 -61.25 27.70 -0.09
N GLY A 1088 -60.05 28.04 -0.57
CA GLY A 1088 -58.82 28.12 0.20
C GLY A 1088 -58.07 26.80 0.38
N SER A 1089 -58.57 25.69 -0.16
CA SER A 1089 -57.91 24.38 -0.08
C SER A 1089 -56.71 24.31 -1.03
N PHE A 1090 -55.67 23.56 -0.65
CA PHE A 1090 -54.48 23.32 -1.47
C PHE A 1090 -54.62 22.00 -2.22
N ARG A 1091 -54.19 21.97 -3.49
CA ARG A 1091 -54.11 20.77 -4.32
C ARG A 1091 -52.81 20.72 -5.10
N CYS A 1092 -52.23 19.54 -5.22
CA CYS A 1092 -51.10 19.25 -6.11
C CYS A 1092 -51.13 17.77 -6.53
N THR A 1093 -50.34 17.43 -7.53
CA THR A 1093 -49.97 16.04 -7.84
C THR A 1093 -48.57 15.78 -7.32
N ILE A 1094 -48.36 14.65 -6.66
CA ILE A 1094 -47.08 14.22 -6.10
C ILE A 1094 -46.61 13.02 -6.92
N ALA A 1095 -45.52 13.15 -7.66
CA ALA A 1095 -44.87 12.04 -8.35
C ALA A 1095 -43.80 11.41 -7.45
N GLY A 1096 -43.68 10.08 -7.48
CA GLY A 1096 -42.71 9.30 -6.70
C GLY A 1096 -42.67 7.84 -7.19
N PRO A 1097 -41.93 6.93 -6.55
CA PRO A 1097 -41.79 5.54 -7.02
C PRO A 1097 -43.14 4.81 -7.02
N ALA A 1098 -43.49 4.16 -8.13
CA ALA A 1098 -44.71 3.34 -8.20
C ALA A 1098 -44.62 2.15 -7.23
N GLY A 1099 -45.74 1.83 -6.57
CA GLY A 1099 -45.82 0.79 -5.55
C GLY A 1099 -45.38 1.21 -4.14
N SER A 1100 -44.90 2.45 -3.95
CA SER A 1100 -44.50 2.97 -2.64
C SER A 1100 -45.65 3.67 -1.89
N ALA A 1101 -45.46 3.92 -0.59
CA ALA A 1101 -46.27 4.86 0.17
C ALA A 1101 -45.51 6.19 0.31
N LEU A 1102 -46.21 7.32 0.32
CA LEU A 1102 -45.65 8.66 0.48
C LEU A 1102 -46.21 9.33 1.74
N ASP A 1103 -45.33 9.68 2.67
CA ASP A 1103 -45.66 10.48 3.84
C ASP A 1103 -45.63 11.96 3.46
N VAL A 1104 -46.80 12.61 3.46
CA VAL A 1104 -46.94 14.04 3.23
C VAL A 1104 -46.92 14.76 4.57
N GLU A 1105 -46.05 15.75 4.69
CA GLU A 1105 -45.83 16.51 5.92
C GLU A 1105 -46.05 18.01 5.67
N VAL A 1106 -46.44 18.70 6.73
CA VAL A 1106 -46.69 20.15 6.69
C VAL A 1106 -45.86 20.89 7.72
N SER A 1107 -45.55 22.15 7.41
CA SER A 1107 -44.88 23.06 8.33
C SER A 1107 -45.47 24.47 8.20
N ALA A 1108 -45.45 25.24 9.30
CA ALA A 1108 -45.76 26.67 9.28
C ALA A 1108 -44.50 27.54 9.11
N ASN A 1109 -43.29 26.99 9.33
CA ASN A 1109 -42.05 27.75 9.46
C ASN A 1109 -40.81 27.10 8.80
N LEU A 1110 -40.97 26.00 8.07
CA LEU A 1110 -39.92 25.19 7.44
C LEU A 1110 -38.96 24.46 8.40
N THR A 1111 -39.10 24.62 9.72
CA THR A 1111 -38.25 23.96 10.71
C THR A 1111 -38.98 22.85 11.47
N ALA A 1112 -40.22 23.10 11.91
CA ALA A 1112 -41.07 22.11 12.56
C ALA A 1112 -42.00 21.45 11.54
N TRP A 1113 -41.83 20.15 11.31
CA TRP A 1113 -42.62 19.38 10.34
C TRP A 1113 -43.51 18.36 11.06
N THR A 1114 -44.77 18.30 10.67
CA THR A 1114 -45.73 17.33 11.20
C THR A 1114 -46.30 16.49 10.07
N LYS A 1115 -46.29 15.17 10.24
CA LYS A 1115 -46.90 14.24 9.29
C LYS A 1115 -48.40 14.50 9.22
N LEU A 1116 -48.89 14.78 8.00
CA LEU A 1116 -50.30 15.05 7.74
C LEU A 1116 -51.04 13.78 7.31
N THR A 1117 -50.44 12.98 6.42
CA THR A 1117 -51.02 11.71 5.95
C THR A 1117 -49.95 10.83 5.28
N THR A 1118 -50.23 9.53 5.18
CA THR A 1118 -49.54 8.62 4.24
C THR A 1118 -50.45 8.38 3.04
N ARG A 1119 -49.91 8.36 1.82
CA ARG A 1119 -50.65 8.11 0.58
C ARG A 1119 -50.03 6.94 -0.19
N PRO A 1120 -50.79 5.88 -0.51
CA PRO A 1120 -50.30 4.83 -1.40
C PRO A 1120 -50.15 5.39 -2.82
N ASN A 1121 -49.03 5.06 -3.46
CA ASN A 1121 -48.66 5.51 -4.80
C ASN A 1121 -48.53 4.32 -5.77
N PRO A 1122 -49.64 3.65 -6.13
CA PRO A 1122 -49.58 2.43 -6.95
C PRO A 1122 -49.10 2.68 -8.38
N THR A 1123 -49.29 3.90 -8.91
CA THR A 1123 -49.06 4.25 -10.32
C THR A 1123 -47.91 5.22 -10.54
N GLY A 1124 -47.15 5.58 -9.49
CA GLY A 1124 -46.05 6.54 -9.57
C GLY A 1124 -46.46 8.01 -9.45
N THR A 1125 -47.77 8.29 -9.39
CA THR A 1125 -48.31 9.63 -9.10
C THR A 1125 -49.51 9.55 -8.15
N VAL A 1126 -49.64 10.53 -7.26
CA VAL A 1126 -50.74 10.68 -6.29
C VAL A 1126 -51.27 12.10 -6.33
N ASP A 1127 -52.58 12.25 -6.51
CA ASP A 1127 -53.26 13.52 -6.26
C ASP A 1127 -53.41 13.76 -4.76
N PHE A 1128 -52.94 14.92 -4.30
CA PHE A 1128 -53.00 15.32 -2.91
C PHE A 1128 -53.84 16.60 -2.76
N SER A 1129 -54.66 16.63 -1.72
CA SER A 1129 -55.41 17.81 -1.31
C SER A 1129 -55.39 17.98 0.21
N ASP A 1130 -55.40 19.23 0.64
CA ASP A 1130 -55.39 19.63 2.04
C ASP A 1130 -56.31 20.83 2.27
N ALA A 1131 -57.02 20.81 3.40
CA ALA A 1131 -57.97 21.85 3.77
C ALA A 1131 -57.25 23.16 4.16
N PRO A 1132 -57.93 24.32 4.06
CA PRO A 1132 -57.34 25.59 4.46
C PRO A 1132 -56.87 25.56 5.91
N PRO A 1133 -55.64 26.03 6.24
CA PRO A 1133 -55.17 26.03 7.61
C PRO A 1133 -55.95 27.01 8.49
N ALA A 1134 -56.47 26.52 9.62
CA ALA A 1134 -57.11 27.37 10.62
C ALA A 1134 -56.06 28.24 11.33
N GLY A 1135 -55.96 29.52 10.95
CA GLY A 1135 -55.17 30.53 11.67
C GLY A 1135 -53.68 30.63 11.30
N ALA A 1136 -53.18 29.91 10.29
CA ALA A 1136 -51.80 30.05 9.82
C ALA A 1136 -51.74 30.93 8.55
N ALA A 1137 -50.89 31.96 8.56
CA ALA A 1137 -50.72 32.86 7.41
C ALA A 1137 -50.00 32.18 6.22
N ARG A 1138 -49.26 31.09 6.45
CA ARG A 1138 -48.52 30.31 5.45
C ARG A 1138 -48.46 28.84 5.86
N ARG A 1139 -48.48 27.92 4.88
CA ARG A 1139 -48.31 26.48 5.08
C ARG A 1139 -47.41 25.92 3.98
N PHE A 1140 -46.41 25.15 4.38
CA PHE A 1140 -45.44 24.50 3.51
C PHE A 1140 -45.69 22.99 3.50
N TYR A 1141 -45.41 22.36 2.36
CA TYR A 1141 -45.61 20.93 2.14
C TYR A 1141 -44.30 20.28 1.74
N ARG A 1142 -44.05 19.06 2.23
CA ARG A 1142 -43.03 18.14 1.70
C ARG A 1142 -43.57 16.73 1.70
N ALA A 1143 -42.96 15.84 0.92
CA ALA A 1143 -43.29 14.42 0.96
C ALA A 1143 -42.01 13.58 0.99
N ARG A 1144 -42.07 12.44 1.66
CA ARG A 1144 -40.98 11.45 1.77
C ARG A 1144 -41.52 10.03 1.57
N PRO A 1145 -40.68 9.04 1.24
CA PRO A 1145 -41.10 7.64 1.27
C PRO A 1145 -41.65 7.29 2.66
N GLY A 1146 -42.81 6.63 2.72
CA GLY A 1146 -43.40 6.17 3.97
C GLY A 1146 -42.59 5.03 4.56
N GLN A 1147 -42.31 5.10 5.87
CA GLN A 1147 -41.76 3.98 6.63
C GLN A 1147 -42.77 2.88 6.86
#